data_AF-A0AAN6EY35-F1
#
_entry.id   AF-A0AAN6EY35-F1
#
_cell.length_a   1.000
_cell.length_b   1.000
_cell.length_c   1.000
_cell.angle_alpha   90.00
_cell.angle_beta   90.00
_cell.angle_gamma   90.00
#
_symmetry.space_group_name_H-M   'P 1'
#
loop_
_entity.id
_entity.type
_entity.pdbx_description
1 polymer ?
#
loop_
_entity_poly.entity_id
_entity_poly.type
_entity_poly.pdbx_seq_one_letter_code
_entity_poly.pdbx_strand_id
1 'polypeptide(L)'
;MADPENATPITDTETVNGLEKSIETLQAFISEIQAFTDSPQHDYVLALGPRELYISELTNAKSNMSAALRLLDELKIRLSEAQTKHHELTEELGRMKSEIEQLAKSEDNAQKAAEQSAAGLTIVEGQLANAKDEIAQSTATRSHLASELQSLKDKAASEVIKFQQELANQKRDYQALTERYSEQSQTVAAVRGELKGLQHSIATLQNQLTSNEQVTKQQKEQHERLTQQQRQEYEQQRQEHEEHKTTLRERVEDLQELLRVEKDAGVGRTQRTVNFRLHQQKIANEAAREQLRRELEHEHNRNIAALGARLQESRDSEQQMLRDHAVALAEQHDIHEEVKIELEAKLTEMRDSRKQVKAIMAQNHLQALTVKEDDHKKAVAALTSQWEKRSAREAEESHENGRAEGLKQLLQSMQVALSSITKIHDIKLQAQKTKLEKELDGKLRSREQSLQNEWEGKLNSEKQSLQNESEAKQQALQTDWQDRLNSQLQSSQKELEGRLKFQREAMQKESEDKLIHLKQSLQDKFQTLHKAKMEEQRQHLSAEHAEQVKKLEELFQVRLNDALASRPGPSSWSAEASRRRRRNSQTGSPTQREPTHNSPVGDSSVEEPRDSSRAKRRRVQESLSPELGNSPPPHRATTLGIHLRVQPPNSQQLKPRAKARQLRSMFYVAWDATPEEEASILSSMAQLFKNGQDLAMAIQNIDKYCIDDLSGLTFSDPPRCLFARLRKVKAGPGGPAMIREDCDYCAGTDRLCVWARYAPGVGTGYGSKVNGTIPKNGRRYNPDAQPRTVDLGGHQVRWVMKKRKEHPDDPADPLRVVGSVTV
;
A
#
# COMPACT_ATOMS: atom_id res chain seq x y z
N MET A 1 -17.83 26.99 91.68
CA MET A 1 -17.50 28.34 92.17
C MET A 1 -18.84 29.00 92.51
N ALA A 2 -18.92 29.68 93.66
CA ALA A 2 -20.17 30.06 94.32
C ALA A 2 -21.01 31.07 93.52
N ASP A 3 -22.34 30.91 93.55
CA ASP A 3 -23.35 31.76 92.90
C ASP A 3 -23.32 33.22 93.40
N PRO A 4 -23.16 34.22 92.52
CA PRO A 4 -23.13 35.63 92.89
C PRO A 4 -24.50 36.35 92.85
N GLU A 5 -25.62 35.65 92.65
CA GLU A 5 -26.93 36.30 92.41
C GLU A 5 -27.68 36.85 93.65
N ASN A 6 -27.09 36.85 94.86
CA ASN A 6 -27.83 37.20 96.08
C ASN A 6 -27.33 38.44 96.87
N ALA A 7 -26.52 39.31 96.25
CA ALA A 7 -26.17 40.59 96.86
C ALA A 7 -27.26 41.63 96.55
N THR A 8 -28.22 41.79 97.45
CA THR A 8 -29.16 42.92 97.45
C THR A 8 -28.36 44.23 97.53
N PRO A 9 -28.55 45.18 96.60
CA PRO A 9 -27.86 46.46 96.68
C PRO A 9 -28.45 47.23 97.86
N ILE A 10 -27.62 47.48 98.87
CA ILE A 10 -27.91 48.44 99.93
C ILE A 10 -27.81 49.82 99.27
N THR A 11 -28.90 50.28 98.69
CA THR A 11 -29.03 51.67 98.25
C THR A 11 -29.28 52.50 99.49
N ASP A 12 -28.21 53.03 100.09
CA ASP A 12 -28.23 53.98 101.21
C ASP A 12 -28.77 55.37 100.78
N THR A 13 -29.79 55.42 99.92
CA THR A 13 -30.52 56.63 99.56
C THR A 13 -31.20 57.27 100.77
N GLU A 14 -31.50 56.48 101.81
CA GLU A 14 -32.02 56.99 103.09
C GLU A 14 -31.01 57.87 103.84
N THR A 15 -29.70 57.63 103.73
CA THR A 15 -28.68 58.41 104.44
C THR A 15 -28.45 59.79 103.81
N VAL A 16 -28.46 59.88 102.48
CA VAL A 16 -28.32 61.14 101.74
C VAL A 16 -29.56 62.01 101.92
N ASN A 17 -30.76 61.43 101.82
CA ASN A 17 -32.02 62.14 102.08
C ASN A 17 -32.13 62.60 103.55
N GLY A 18 -31.60 61.82 104.50
CA GLY A 18 -31.55 62.21 105.91
C GLY A 18 -30.63 63.40 106.19
N LEU A 19 -29.51 63.49 105.47
CA LEU A 19 -28.56 64.61 105.53
C LEU A 19 -29.14 65.89 104.91
N GLU A 20 -29.77 65.80 103.74
CA GLU A 20 -30.45 66.95 103.10
C GLU A 20 -31.54 67.52 104.02
N LYS A 21 -32.37 66.66 104.61
CA LYS A 21 -33.43 67.06 105.54
C LYS A 21 -32.88 67.70 106.82
N SER A 22 -31.73 67.22 107.31
CA SER A 22 -31.05 67.80 108.48
C SER A 22 -30.47 69.19 108.18
N ILE A 23 -29.92 69.39 106.98
CA ILE A 23 -29.43 70.68 106.48
C ILE A 23 -30.58 71.69 106.34
N GLU A 24 -31.72 71.28 105.77
CA GLU A 24 -32.91 72.13 105.67
C GLU A 24 -33.44 72.55 107.05
N THR A 25 -33.47 71.61 108.00
CA THR A 25 -33.93 71.87 109.38
C THR A 25 -33.01 72.88 110.10
N LEU A 26 -31.69 72.75 109.93
CA LEU A 26 -30.72 73.72 110.45
C LEU A 26 -30.88 75.11 109.81
N GLN A 27 -31.19 75.17 108.51
CA GLN A 27 -31.43 76.42 107.80
C GLN A 27 -32.69 77.15 108.27
N ALA A 28 -33.77 76.41 108.53
CA ALA A 28 -34.99 76.96 109.09
C ALA A 28 -34.73 77.56 110.49
N PHE A 29 -34.00 76.85 111.35
CA PHE A 29 -33.64 77.32 112.69
C PHE A 29 -32.78 78.60 112.69
N ILE A 30 -31.78 78.68 111.80
CA ILE A 30 -30.93 79.87 111.67
C ILE A 30 -31.75 81.08 111.18
N SER A 31 -32.67 80.86 110.24
CA SER A 31 -33.55 81.91 109.72
C SER A 31 -34.50 82.46 110.79
N GLU A 32 -34.97 81.60 111.70
CA GLU A 32 -35.83 81.97 112.82
C GLU A 32 -35.08 82.83 113.87
N ILE A 33 -33.80 82.51 114.14
CA ILE A 33 -32.93 83.34 115.00
C ILE A 33 -32.65 84.70 114.35
N GLN A 34 -32.41 84.74 113.04
CA GLN A 34 -32.21 85.99 112.29
C GLN A 34 -33.43 86.89 112.34
N ALA A 35 -34.63 86.33 112.12
CA ALA A 35 -35.89 87.05 112.22
C ALA A 35 -36.15 87.59 113.64
N PHE A 36 -35.70 86.88 114.67
CA PHE A 36 -35.75 87.35 116.05
C PHE A 36 -34.78 88.51 116.31
N THR A 37 -33.56 88.46 115.77
CA THR A 37 -32.57 89.55 115.91
C THR A 37 -32.92 90.81 115.11
N ASP A 38 -33.64 90.68 113.99
CA ASP A 38 -34.05 91.81 113.15
C ASP A 38 -35.44 92.39 113.52
N SER A 39 -36.11 91.81 114.55
CA SER A 39 -37.41 92.27 115.03
C SER A 39 -37.29 93.57 115.84
N PRO A 40 -38.14 94.59 115.59
CA PRO A 40 -38.12 95.86 116.33
C PRO A 40 -38.52 95.72 117.81
N GLN A 41 -38.98 94.55 118.26
CA GLN A 41 -39.19 94.26 119.69
C GLN A 41 -37.87 94.03 120.45
N HIS A 42 -36.78 93.73 119.75
CA HIS A 42 -35.47 93.54 120.37
C HIS A 42 -34.91 94.85 120.97
N ASP A 43 -35.26 96.00 120.38
CA ASP A 43 -34.85 97.32 120.88
C ASP A 43 -35.49 97.68 122.23
N TYR A 44 -36.60 97.03 122.62
CA TYR A 44 -37.29 97.30 123.89
C TYR A 44 -36.66 96.55 125.09
N VAL A 45 -35.94 95.45 124.85
CA VAL A 45 -35.22 94.68 125.90
C VAL A 45 -33.87 95.32 126.26
N LEU A 46 -33.31 96.16 125.39
CA LEU A 46 -32.04 96.88 125.62
C LEU A 46 -32.14 98.07 126.61
N ALA A 47 -33.31 98.33 127.19
CA ALA A 47 -33.56 99.50 128.03
C ALA A 47 -33.33 99.31 129.55
N LEU A 48 -33.01 98.10 130.06
CA LEU A 48 -32.96 97.84 131.52
C LEU A 48 -31.74 97.01 132.02
N GLY A 49 -30.55 97.12 131.41
CA GLY A 49 -29.33 96.47 131.92
C GLY A 49 -28.03 96.95 131.26
N PRO A 50 -26.84 96.64 131.83
CA PRO A 50 -25.55 97.19 131.38
C PRO A 50 -25.26 96.81 129.92
N ARG A 51 -25.34 97.84 129.06
CA ARG A 51 -25.42 97.77 127.59
C ARG A 51 -24.20 97.13 126.90
N GLU A 52 -23.06 97.07 127.58
CA GLU A 52 -21.77 96.70 126.98
C GLU A 52 -21.53 95.18 126.92
N LEU A 53 -22.06 94.40 127.88
CA LEU A 53 -21.92 92.93 127.89
C LEU A 53 -22.82 92.26 126.83
N TYR A 54 -24.07 92.72 126.73
CA TYR A 54 -25.08 92.13 125.84
C TYR A 54 -24.76 92.35 124.35
N ILE A 55 -24.24 93.53 123.98
CA ILE A 55 -23.79 93.80 122.61
C ILE A 55 -22.60 92.89 122.23
N SER A 56 -21.68 92.63 123.16
CA SER A 56 -20.54 91.75 122.89
C SER A 56 -20.95 90.29 122.65
N GLU A 57 -21.91 89.77 123.43
CA GLU A 57 -22.44 88.42 123.27
C GLU A 57 -23.26 88.28 121.98
N LEU A 58 -24.05 89.30 121.63
CA LEU A 58 -24.82 89.30 120.38
C LEU A 58 -23.91 89.39 119.14
N THR A 59 -22.83 90.18 119.23
CA THR A 59 -21.84 90.30 118.15
C THR A 59 -21.06 88.99 117.98
N ASN A 60 -20.71 88.31 119.09
CA ASN A 60 -20.14 86.97 119.06
C ASN A 60 -21.12 85.93 118.50
N ALA A 61 -22.40 85.97 118.89
CA ALA A 61 -23.42 85.07 118.37
C ALA A 61 -23.61 85.27 116.86
N LYS A 62 -23.66 86.52 116.37
CA LYS A 62 -23.75 86.85 114.95
C LYS A 62 -22.51 86.39 114.16
N SER A 63 -21.32 86.56 114.74
CA SER A 63 -20.07 86.05 114.17
C SER A 63 -20.07 84.52 114.07
N ASN A 64 -20.46 83.83 115.14
CA ASN A 64 -20.55 82.37 115.18
C ASN A 64 -21.62 81.83 114.21
N MET A 65 -22.75 82.52 114.08
CA MET A 65 -23.82 82.16 113.14
C MET A 65 -23.38 82.37 111.69
N SER A 66 -22.63 83.44 111.41
CA SER A 66 -22.02 83.66 110.10
C SER A 66 -20.96 82.59 109.77
N ALA A 67 -20.19 82.12 110.75
CA ALA A 67 -19.26 81.01 110.59
C ALA A 67 -19.99 79.68 110.35
N ALA A 68 -21.08 79.43 111.06
CA ALA A 68 -21.92 78.24 110.87
C ALA A 68 -22.58 78.20 109.48
N LEU A 69 -23.06 79.35 108.98
CA LEU A 69 -23.59 79.45 107.61
C LEU A 69 -22.53 79.16 106.56
N ARG A 70 -21.29 79.66 106.74
CA ARG A 70 -20.18 79.33 105.83
C ARG A 70 -19.85 77.83 105.83
N LEU A 71 -19.85 77.18 107.00
CA LEU A 71 -19.66 75.73 107.09
C LEU A 71 -20.81 74.97 106.42
N LEU A 72 -22.05 75.46 106.54
CA LEU A 72 -23.20 74.85 105.89
C LEU A 72 -23.11 74.95 104.36
N ASP A 73 -22.71 76.11 103.84
CA ASP A 73 -22.48 76.31 102.40
C ASP A 73 -21.35 75.41 101.90
N GLU A 74 -20.26 75.27 102.66
CA GLU A 74 -19.16 74.36 102.32
C GLU A 74 -19.60 72.89 102.34
N LEU A 75 -20.44 72.49 103.29
CA LEU A 75 -21.02 71.13 103.33
C LEU A 75 -21.95 70.87 102.14
N LYS A 76 -22.74 71.86 101.71
CA LYS A 76 -23.59 71.75 100.51
C LYS A 76 -22.76 71.59 99.24
N ILE A 77 -21.67 72.34 99.11
CA ILE A 77 -20.74 72.20 97.98
C ILE A 77 -20.12 70.80 97.98
N ARG A 78 -19.64 70.31 99.13
CA ARG A 78 -19.07 68.96 99.22
C ARG A 78 -20.11 67.87 98.96
N LEU A 79 -21.36 68.07 99.38
CA LEU A 79 -22.45 67.14 99.11
C LEU A 79 -22.78 67.08 97.61
N SER A 80 -22.85 68.22 96.93
CA SER A 80 -23.10 68.25 95.48
C SER A 80 -21.93 67.68 94.69
N GLU A 81 -20.68 67.93 95.09
CA GLU A 81 -19.48 67.29 94.53
C GLU A 81 -19.52 65.76 94.71
N ALA A 82 -19.90 65.29 95.91
CA ALA A 82 -20.04 63.86 96.20
C ALA A 82 -21.16 63.20 95.37
N GLN A 83 -22.31 63.86 95.23
CA GLN A 83 -23.42 63.41 94.38
C GLN A 83 -23.02 63.33 92.91
N THR A 84 -22.30 64.34 92.41
CA THR A 84 -21.80 64.38 91.03
C THR A 84 -20.82 63.23 90.78
N LYS A 85 -19.87 63.03 91.71
CA LYS A 85 -18.89 61.93 91.63
C LYS A 85 -19.54 60.56 91.74
N HIS A 86 -20.57 60.41 92.57
CA HIS A 86 -21.36 59.18 92.65
C HIS A 86 -22.07 58.89 91.31
N HIS A 87 -22.61 59.92 90.65
CA HIS A 87 -23.24 59.77 89.34
C HIS A 87 -22.23 59.34 88.26
N GLU A 88 -21.05 59.98 88.21
CA GLU A 88 -19.96 59.61 87.30
C GLU A 88 -19.51 58.16 87.50
N LEU A 89 -19.29 57.74 88.75
CA LEU A 89 -18.93 56.35 89.07
C LEU A 89 -20.04 55.36 88.68
N THR A 90 -21.31 55.75 88.82
CA THR A 90 -22.44 54.91 88.41
C THR A 90 -22.47 54.72 86.89
N GLU A 91 -22.20 55.77 86.11
CA GLU A 91 -22.09 55.68 84.66
C GLU A 91 -20.90 54.81 84.22
N GLU A 92 -19.74 54.98 84.84
CA GLU A 92 -18.55 54.15 84.56
C GLU A 92 -18.82 52.67 84.86
N LEU A 93 -19.50 52.38 85.96
CA LEU A 93 -19.89 51.02 86.32
C LEU A 93 -20.88 50.44 85.30
N GLY A 94 -21.79 51.26 84.77
CA GLY A 94 -22.67 50.91 83.65
C GLY A 94 -21.91 50.59 82.37
N ARG A 95 -20.90 51.40 82.01
CA ARG A 95 -20.04 51.14 80.83
C ARG A 95 -19.22 49.87 80.98
N MET A 96 -18.57 49.69 82.14
CA MET A 96 -17.79 48.49 82.44
C MET A 96 -18.65 47.22 82.37
N LYS A 97 -19.88 47.26 82.89
CA LYS A 97 -20.81 46.14 82.78
C LYS A 97 -21.15 45.80 81.33
N SER A 98 -21.36 46.81 80.49
CA SER A 98 -21.62 46.62 79.05
C SER A 98 -20.41 46.04 78.32
N GLU A 99 -19.19 46.49 78.63
CA GLU A 99 -17.95 45.95 78.07
C GLU A 99 -17.72 44.48 78.46
N ILE A 100 -17.95 44.14 79.73
CA ILE A 100 -17.88 42.75 80.22
C ILE A 100 -18.86 41.86 79.44
N GLU A 101 -20.10 42.34 79.21
CA GLU A 101 -21.09 41.57 78.47
C GLU A 101 -20.74 41.40 76.99
N GLN A 102 -20.11 42.41 76.37
CA GLN A 102 -19.59 42.30 75.01
C GLN A 102 -18.42 41.32 74.92
N LEU A 103 -17.50 41.35 75.89
CA LEU A 103 -16.38 40.42 75.96
C LEU A 103 -16.86 38.97 76.12
N ALA A 104 -17.85 38.73 76.99
CA ALA A 104 -18.44 37.40 77.17
C ALA A 104 -19.08 36.87 75.87
N LYS A 105 -19.78 37.74 75.12
CA LYS A 105 -20.34 37.39 73.79
C LYS A 105 -19.23 37.12 72.76
N SER A 106 -18.11 37.84 72.83
CA SER A 106 -16.97 37.60 71.93
C SER A 106 -16.26 36.27 72.23
N GLU A 107 -16.17 35.89 73.50
CA GLU A 107 -15.58 34.63 73.95
C GLU A 107 -16.41 33.43 73.52
N ASP A 108 -17.73 33.49 73.68
CA ASP A 108 -18.64 32.43 73.20
C ASP A 108 -18.55 32.24 71.67
N ASN A 109 -18.43 33.34 70.92
CA ASN A 109 -18.22 33.28 69.48
C ASN A 109 -16.85 32.71 69.09
N ALA A 110 -15.79 33.07 69.81
CA ALA A 110 -14.45 32.53 69.60
C ALA A 110 -14.40 31.01 69.90
N GLN A 111 -15.11 30.58 70.95
CA GLN A 111 -15.20 29.18 71.32
C GLN A 111 -15.95 28.35 70.27
N LYS A 112 -17.09 28.85 69.77
CA LYS A 112 -17.81 28.22 68.66
C LYS A 112 -16.96 28.14 67.37
N ALA A 113 -16.17 29.17 67.07
CA ALA A 113 -15.26 29.15 65.93
C ALA A 113 -14.11 28.13 66.10
N ALA A 114 -13.60 27.97 67.32
CA ALA A 114 -12.59 26.96 67.64
C ALA A 114 -13.14 25.53 67.49
N GLU A 115 -14.36 25.27 67.96
CA GLU A 115 -15.04 23.98 67.80
C GLU A 115 -15.28 23.63 66.32
N GLN A 116 -15.74 24.61 65.52
CA GLN A 116 -15.89 24.44 64.06
C GLN A 116 -14.56 24.16 63.38
N SER A 117 -13.48 24.82 63.80
CA SER A 117 -12.13 24.61 63.25
C SER A 117 -11.59 23.22 63.61
N ALA A 118 -11.82 22.73 64.82
CA ALA A 118 -11.44 21.38 65.25
C ALA A 118 -12.20 20.28 64.50
N ALA A 119 -13.50 20.49 64.23
CA ALA A 119 -14.30 19.61 63.38
C ALA A 119 -13.80 19.62 61.92
N GLY A 120 -13.40 20.79 61.41
CA GLY A 120 -12.78 20.90 60.08
C GLY A 120 -11.46 20.13 59.98
N LEU A 121 -10.62 20.19 61.02
CA LEU A 121 -9.32 19.51 61.06
C LEU A 121 -9.47 17.97 61.00
N THR A 122 -10.41 17.42 61.76
CA THR A 122 -10.67 15.97 61.78
C THR A 122 -11.18 15.44 60.43
N ILE A 123 -11.96 16.24 59.70
CA ILE A 123 -12.39 15.89 58.34
C ILE A 123 -11.18 15.85 57.39
N VAL A 124 -10.29 16.84 57.47
CA VAL A 124 -9.07 16.91 56.63
C VAL A 124 -8.13 15.75 56.93
N GLU A 125 -7.97 15.36 58.20
CA GLU A 125 -7.18 14.19 58.59
C GLU A 125 -7.74 12.88 58.00
N GLY A 126 -9.07 12.71 58.02
CA GLY A 126 -9.74 11.58 57.38
C GLY A 126 -9.54 11.54 55.86
N GLN A 127 -9.63 12.70 55.20
CA GLN A 127 -9.33 12.81 53.76
C GLN A 127 -7.87 12.49 53.44
N LEU A 128 -6.94 12.90 54.30
CA LEU A 128 -5.51 12.62 54.15
C LEU A 128 -5.20 11.13 54.32
N ALA A 129 -5.86 10.44 55.25
CA ALA A 129 -5.75 9.00 55.41
C ALA A 129 -6.23 8.24 54.16
N ASN A 130 -7.42 8.59 53.65
CA ASN A 130 -7.95 8.00 52.43
C ASN A 130 -7.04 8.24 51.22
N ALA A 131 -6.49 9.45 51.08
CA ALA A 131 -5.56 9.77 49.99
C ALA A 131 -4.26 8.94 50.08
N LYS A 132 -3.76 8.65 51.29
CA LYS A 132 -2.59 7.76 51.47
C LYS A 132 -2.87 6.34 51.01
N ASP A 133 -4.06 5.81 51.34
CA ASP A 133 -4.46 4.47 50.93
C ASP A 133 -4.64 4.36 49.40
N GLU A 134 -5.25 5.38 48.77
CA GLU A 134 -5.35 5.46 47.30
C GLU A 134 -3.98 5.52 46.62
N ILE A 135 -3.02 6.27 47.20
CA ILE A 135 -1.64 6.33 46.69
C ILE A 135 -0.95 4.96 46.83
N ALA A 136 -1.13 4.26 47.94
CA ALA A 136 -0.58 2.92 48.14
C ALA A 136 -1.16 1.92 47.12
N GLN A 137 -2.48 1.96 46.88
CA GLN A 137 -3.16 1.12 45.91
C GLN A 137 -2.75 1.44 44.46
N SER A 138 -2.60 2.71 44.13
CA SER A 138 -2.08 3.19 42.83
C SER A 138 -0.63 2.75 42.60
N THR A 139 0.19 2.73 43.66
CA THR A 139 1.58 2.26 43.58
C THR A 139 1.65 0.75 43.34
N ALA A 140 0.82 -0.04 44.02
CA ALA A 140 0.72 -1.49 43.82
C ALA A 140 0.26 -1.83 42.39
N THR A 141 -0.79 -1.17 41.89
CA THR A 141 -1.27 -1.36 40.51
C THR A 141 -0.23 -0.96 39.47
N ARG A 142 0.54 0.12 39.70
CA ARG A 142 1.65 0.49 38.81
C ARG A 142 2.74 -0.59 38.75
N SER A 143 3.07 -1.22 39.87
CA SER A 143 4.06 -2.31 39.90
C SER A 143 3.58 -3.55 39.12
N HIS A 144 2.30 -3.92 39.25
CA HIS A 144 1.68 -5.00 38.49
C HIS A 144 1.62 -4.71 36.98
N LEU A 145 1.26 -3.48 36.60
CA LEU A 145 1.26 -3.08 35.20
C LEU A 145 2.66 -3.12 34.59
N ALA A 146 3.69 -2.79 35.36
CA ALA A 146 5.09 -2.85 34.91
C ALA A 146 5.54 -4.30 34.63
N SER A 147 5.20 -5.26 35.49
CA SER A 147 5.52 -6.68 35.27
C SER A 147 4.78 -7.26 34.06
N GLU A 148 3.49 -6.92 33.87
CA GLU A 148 2.75 -7.31 32.68
C GLU A 148 3.35 -6.72 31.39
N LEU A 149 3.81 -5.46 31.45
CA LEU A 149 4.43 -4.80 30.30
C LEU A 149 5.76 -5.48 29.92
N GLN A 150 6.53 -5.91 30.91
CA GLN A 150 7.74 -6.69 30.68
C GLN A 150 7.42 -8.08 30.08
N SER A 151 6.41 -8.78 30.58
CA SER A 151 5.97 -10.06 30.00
C SER A 151 5.49 -9.92 28.54
N LEU A 152 4.76 -8.85 28.23
CA LEU A 152 4.34 -8.55 26.86
C LEU A 152 5.52 -8.22 25.96
N LYS A 153 6.53 -7.52 26.47
CA LYS A 153 7.76 -7.22 25.74
C LYS A 153 8.52 -8.50 25.38
N ASP A 154 8.61 -9.44 26.31
CA ASP A 154 9.30 -10.72 26.09
C ASP A 154 8.52 -11.60 25.08
N LYS A 155 7.19 -11.61 25.12
CA LYS A 155 6.34 -12.27 24.10
C LYS A 155 6.46 -11.60 22.72
N ALA A 156 6.50 -10.28 22.67
CA ALA A 156 6.68 -9.57 21.39
C ALA A 156 8.07 -9.88 20.79
N ALA A 157 9.11 -9.96 21.61
CA ALA A 157 10.45 -10.31 21.16
C ALA A 157 10.49 -11.75 20.59
N SER A 158 9.82 -12.71 21.22
CA SER A 158 9.79 -14.10 20.72
C SER A 158 9.03 -14.24 19.40
N GLU A 159 7.90 -13.55 19.23
CA GLU A 159 7.16 -13.53 17.96
C GLU A 159 7.96 -12.84 16.83
N VAL A 160 8.70 -11.77 17.13
CA VAL A 160 9.60 -11.15 16.14
C VAL A 160 10.68 -12.13 15.67
N ILE A 161 11.25 -12.93 16.58
CA ILE A 161 12.24 -13.95 16.22
C ILE A 161 11.62 -15.02 15.30
N LYS A 162 10.41 -15.50 15.61
CA LYS A 162 9.69 -16.45 14.74
C LYS A 162 9.44 -15.87 13.35
N PHE A 163 8.94 -14.64 13.27
CA PHE A 163 8.72 -13.95 12.01
C PHE A 163 10.00 -13.77 11.19
N GLN A 164 11.12 -13.43 11.84
CA GLN A 164 12.42 -13.33 11.16
C GLN A 164 12.86 -14.69 10.60
N GLN A 165 12.58 -15.78 11.31
CA GLN A 165 12.92 -17.13 10.89
C GLN A 165 12.03 -17.60 9.72
N GLU A 166 10.73 -17.31 9.76
CA GLU A 166 9.81 -17.54 8.64
C GLU A 166 10.20 -16.74 7.39
N LEU A 167 10.56 -15.47 7.56
CA LEU A 167 11.02 -14.61 6.46
C LEU A 167 12.32 -15.15 5.84
N ALA A 168 13.24 -15.68 6.67
CA ALA A 168 14.47 -16.31 6.19
C ALA A 168 14.21 -17.62 5.43
N ASN A 169 13.17 -18.39 5.81
CA ASN A 169 12.74 -19.58 5.09
C ASN A 169 12.09 -19.21 3.75
N GLN A 170 11.14 -18.26 3.74
CA GLN A 170 10.52 -17.77 2.50
C GLN A 170 11.55 -17.21 1.51
N LYS A 171 12.58 -16.50 2.00
CA LYS A 171 13.66 -16.01 1.15
C LYS A 171 14.46 -17.15 0.51
N ARG A 172 14.72 -18.24 1.25
CA ARG A 172 15.36 -19.44 0.71
C ARG A 172 14.48 -20.13 -0.34
N ASP A 173 13.19 -20.25 -0.09
CA ASP A 173 12.25 -20.85 -1.04
C ASP A 173 12.15 -20.03 -2.33
N TYR A 174 12.15 -18.69 -2.23
CA TYR A 174 12.15 -17.80 -3.38
C TYR A 174 13.45 -17.92 -4.20
N GLN A 175 14.60 -18.07 -3.54
CA GLN A 175 15.87 -18.31 -4.22
C GLN A 175 15.85 -19.65 -4.96
N ALA A 176 15.39 -20.73 -4.32
CA ALA A 176 15.25 -22.04 -4.95
C ALA A 176 14.28 -22.00 -6.14
N LEU A 177 13.18 -21.25 -6.05
CA LEU A 177 12.24 -21.07 -7.16
C LEU A 177 12.88 -20.30 -8.32
N THR A 178 13.68 -19.27 -8.02
CA THR A 178 14.40 -18.48 -9.02
C THR A 178 15.43 -19.33 -9.75
N GLU A 179 16.17 -20.18 -9.03
CA GLU A 179 17.12 -21.14 -9.60
C GLU A 179 16.40 -22.12 -10.55
N ARG A 180 15.31 -22.75 -10.11
CA ARG A 180 14.49 -23.63 -10.95
C ARG A 180 13.95 -22.93 -12.20
N TYR A 181 13.51 -21.68 -12.07
CA TYR A 181 13.04 -20.90 -13.20
C TYR A 181 14.17 -20.61 -14.20
N SER A 182 15.39 -20.35 -13.70
CA SER A 182 16.56 -20.14 -14.56
C SER A 182 16.97 -21.43 -15.30
N GLU A 183 16.92 -22.59 -14.63
CA GLU A 183 17.16 -23.90 -15.24
C GLU A 183 16.11 -24.20 -16.31
N GLN A 184 14.83 -23.99 -16.00
CA GLN A 184 13.75 -24.18 -16.95
C GLN A 184 13.88 -23.25 -18.16
N SER A 185 14.29 -21.99 -17.95
CA SER A 185 14.55 -21.04 -19.03
C SER A 185 15.68 -21.49 -19.94
N GLN A 186 16.76 -22.05 -19.39
CA GLN A 186 17.87 -22.63 -20.17
C GLN A 186 17.40 -23.84 -20.98
N THR A 187 16.59 -24.73 -20.39
CA THR A 187 16.02 -25.88 -21.10
C THR A 187 15.12 -25.43 -22.25
N VAL A 188 14.27 -24.42 -22.04
CA VAL A 188 13.43 -23.85 -23.11
C VAL A 188 14.30 -23.23 -24.22
N ALA A 189 15.40 -22.55 -23.85
CA ALA A 189 16.34 -22.00 -24.84
C ALA A 189 17.03 -23.11 -25.65
N ALA A 190 17.41 -24.22 -25.02
CA ALA A 190 18.00 -25.38 -25.68
C ALA A 190 17.02 -26.03 -26.66
N VAL A 191 15.78 -26.32 -26.22
CA VAL A 191 14.71 -26.86 -27.08
C VAL A 191 14.42 -25.92 -28.26
N ARG A 192 14.43 -24.60 -28.03
CA ARG A 192 14.26 -23.60 -29.11
C ARG A 192 15.43 -23.64 -30.10
N GLY A 193 16.65 -23.88 -29.62
CA GLY A 193 17.83 -24.08 -30.45
C GLY A 193 17.73 -25.33 -31.32
N GLU A 194 17.32 -26.45 -30.73
CA GLU A 194 17.08 -27.71 -31.45
C GLU A 194 15.97 -27.56 -32.50
N LEU A 195 14.89 -26.86 -32.16
CA LEU A 195 13.79 -26.61 -33.08
C LEU A 195 14.22 -25.75 -34.28
N LYS A 196 15.09 -24.74 -34.07
CA LYS A 196 15.72 -24.00 -35.18
C LYS A 196 16.64 -24.89 -36.03
N GLY A 197 17.37 -25.82 -35.39
CA GLY A 197 18.18 -26.81 -36.08
C GLY A 197 17.34 -27.72 -36.97
N LEU A 198 16.23 -28.23 -36.46
CA LEU A 198 15.26 -29.03 -37.21
C LEU A 198 14.64 -28.23 -38.36
N GLN A 199 14.27 -26.98 -38.15
CA GLN A 199 13.77 -26.09 -39.22
C GLN A 199 14.82 -25.91 -40.34
N HIS A 200 16.09 -25.76 -40.00
CA HIS A 200 17.16 -25.66 -40.99
C HIS A 200 17.36 -26.98 -41.76
N SER A 201 17.30 -28.11 -41.07
CA SER A 201 17.34 -29.44 -41.70
C SER A 201 16.15 -29.65 -42.64
N ILE A 202 14.95 -29.25 -42.24
CA ILE A 202 13.75 -29.31 -43.10
C ILE A 202 13.94 -28.45 -44.36
N ALA A 203 14.42 -27.21 -44.21
CA ALA A 203 14.69 -26.34 -45.36
C ALA A 203 15.76 -26.94 -46.29
N THR A 204 16.79 -27.59 -45.74
CA THR A 204 17.82 -28.29 -46.51
C THR A 204 17.24 -29.48 -47.26
N LEU A 205 16.40 -30.29 -46.61
CA LEU A 205 15.71 -31.41 -47.25
C LEU A 205 14.74 -30.94 -48.35
N GLN A 206 14.05 -29.82 -48.16
CA GLN A 206 13.19 -29.22 -49.19
C GLN A 206 14.02 -28.75 -50.41
N ASN A 207 15.19 -28.16 -50.18
CA ASN A 207 16.10 -27.78 -51.27
C ASN A 207 16.66 -29.01 -51.99
N GLN A 208 16.98 -30.09 -51.27
CA GLN A 208 17.39 -31.35 -51.87
C GLN A 208 16.26 -32.00 -52.66
N LEU A 209 15.03 -31.96 -52.16
CA LEU A 209 13.86 -32.49 -52.83
C LEU A 209 13.60 -31.76 -54.15
N THR A 210 13.60 -30.42 -54.13
CA THR A 210 13.44 -29.60 -55.34
C THR A 210 14.59 -29.81 -56.34
N SER A 211 15.83 -29.96 -55.87
CA SER A 211 16.96 -30.33 -56.72
C SER A 211 16.77 -31.72 -57.35
N ASN A 212 16.31 -32.71 -56.58
CA ASN A 212 16.05 -34.05 -57.08
C ASN A 212 14.88 -34.08 -58.08
N GLU A 213 13.85 -33.28 -57.87
CA GLU A 213 12.75 -33.10 -58.83
C GLU A 213 13.27 -32.52 -60.14
N GLN A 214 14.17 -31.53 -60.10
CA GLN A 214 14.81 -30.98 -61.29
C GLN A 214 15.66 -32.02 -62.02
N VAL A 215 16.48 -32.80 -61.30
CA VAL A 215 17.28 -33.88 -61.89
C VAL A 215 16.38 -34.94 -62.52
N THR A 216 15.29 -35.32 -61.85
CA THR A 216 14.32 -36.29 -62.38
C THR A 216 13.64 -35.76 -63.64
N LYS A 217 13.32 -34.46 -63.68
CA LYS A 217 12.77 -33.81 -64.87
C LYS A 217 13.77 -33.81 -66.02
N GLN A 218 15.03 -33.46 -65.77
CA GLN A 218 16.10 -33.51 -66.76
C GLN A 218 16.34 -34.93 -67.28
N GLN A 219 16.31 -35.94 -66.40
CA GLN A 219 16.44 -37.35 -66.78
C GLN A 219 15.26 -37.81 -67.65
N LYS A 220 14.03 -37.39 -67.33
CA LYS A 220 12.85 -37.67 -68.18
C LYS A 220 13.01 -37.04 -69.56
N GLU A 221 13.41 -35.77 -69.63
CA GLU A 221 13.65 -35.07 -70.90
C GLU A 221 14.78 -35.74 -71.70
N GLN A 222 15.87 -36.17 -71.04
CA GLN A 222 16.97 -36.88 -71.67
C GLN A 222 16.53 -38.26 -72.18
N HIS A 223 15.77 -39.01 -71.39
CA HIS A 223 15.22 -40.30 -71.79
C HIS A 223 14.25 -40.15 -72.97
N GLU A 224 13.43 -39.10 -72.99
CA GLU A 224 12.53 -38.81 -74.10
C GLU A 224 13.29 -38.47 -75.38
N ARG A 225 14.38 -37.67 -75.29
CA ARG A 225 15.29 -37.42 -76.41
C ARG A 225 15.96 -38.69 -76.92
N LEU A 226 16.48 -39.54 -76.03
CA LEU A 226 17.05 -40.85 -76.40
C LEU A 226 16.01 -41.75 -77.06
N THR A 227 14.77 -41.75 -76.56
CA THR A 227 13.67 -42.53 -77.14
C THR A 227 13.30 -42.01 -78.53
N GLN A 228 13.29 -40.68 -78.74
CA GLN A 228 13.08 -40.08 -80.06
C GLN A 228 14.22 -40.41 -81.01
N GLN A 229 15.46 -40.32 -80.55
CA GLN A 229 16.64 -40.68 -81.34
C GLN A 229 16.59 -42.16 -81.74
N GLN A 230 16.26 -43.07 -80.81
CA GLN A 230 16.09 -44.49 -81.11
C GLN A 230 14.96 -44.75 -82.11
N ARG A 231 13.86 -43.98 -82.06
CA ARG A 231 12.78 -44.08 -83.07
C ARG A 231 13.27 -43.64 -84.44
N GLN A 232 14.02 -42.54 -84.51
CA GLN A 232 14.62 -42.05 -85.75
C GLN A 232 15.64 -43.05 -86.32
N GLU A 233 16.53 -43.58 -85.48
CA GLU A 233 17.49 -44.61 -85.85
C GLU A 233 16.77 -45.90 -86.30
N TYR A 234 15.70 -46.30 -85.62
CA TYR A 234 14.89 -47.44 -86.03
C TYR A 234 14.15 -47.20 -87.36
N GLU A 235 13.61 -45.99 -87.58
CA GLU A 235 12.99 -45.61 -88.85
C GLU A 235 14.01 -45.57 -89.99
N GLN A 236 15.20 -45.05 -89.73
CA GLN A 236 16.31 -45.04 -90.67
C GLN A 236 16.77 -46.47 -90.98
N GLN A 237 17.00 -47.31 -89.96
CA GLN A 237 17.34 -48.72 -90.15
C GLN A 237 16.22 -49.48 -90.87
N ARG A 238 14.95 -49.13 -90.62
CA ARG A 238 13.82 -49.71 -91.34
C ARG A 238 13.81 -49.28 -92.80
N GLN A 239 14.11 -48.03 -93.11
CA GLN A 239 14.27 -47.53 -94.48
C GLN A 239 15.44 -48.23 -95.17
N GLU A 240 16.62 -48.24 -94.55
CA GLU A 240 17.81 -48.96 -95.04
C GLU A 240 17.53 -50.45 -95.21
N HIS A 241 16.76 -51.08 -94.32
CA HIS A 241 16.37 -52.48 -94.43
C HIS A 241 15.33 -52.71 -95.52
N GLU A 242 14.42 -51.77 -95.77
CA GLU A 242 13.51 -51.85 -96.92
C GLU A 242 14.25 -51.62 -98.24
N GLU A 243 15.22 -50.70 -98.29
CA GLU A 243 16.15 -50.52 -99.41
C GLU A 243 17.03 -51.76 -99.62
N HIS A 244 17.50 -52.36 -98.53
CA HIS A 244 18.28 -53.58 -98.59
C HIS A 244 17.39 -54.77 -98.99
N LYS A 245 16.10 -54.77 -98.64
CA LYS A 245 15.11 -55.75 -99.12
C LYS A 245 14.76 -55.54 -100.58
N THR A 246 14.71 -54.31 -101.09
CA THR A 246 14.53 -54.07 -102.54
C THR A 246 15.78 -54.49 -103.28
N THR A 247 16.97 -54.10 -102.81
CA THR A 247 18.26 -54.54 -103.35
C THR A 247 18.44 -56.06 -103.27
N LEU A 248 17.97 -56.70 -102.18
CA LEU A 248 17.95 -58.16 -102.06
C LEU A 248 16.89 -58.79 -102.94
N ARG A 249 15.75 -58.15 -103.18
CA ARG A 249 14.76 -58.63 -104.16
C ARG A 249 15.35 -58.59 -105.56
N GLU A 250 15.98 -57.48 -105.94
CA GLU A 250 16.73 -57.33 -107.18
C GLU A 250 17.85 -58.38 -107.27
N ARG A 251 18.66 -58.55 -106.22
CA ARG A 251 19.70 -59.58 -106.18
C ARG A 251 19.16 -61.00 -106.11
N VAL A 252 17.99 -61.24 -105.53
CA VAL A 252 17.34 -62.56 -105.52
C VAL A 252 16.71 -62.82 -106.88
N GLU A 253 16.25 -61.81 -107.60
CA GLU A 253 15.85 -61.91 -109.01
C GLU A 253 17.09 -62.20 -109.87
N ASP A 254 18.19 -61.46 -109.68
CA ASP A 254 19.49 -61.72 -110.34
C ASP A 254 20.06 -63.09 -109.97
N LEU A 255 19.96 -63.50 -108.70
CA LEU A 255 20.41 -64.80 -108.21
C LEU A 255 19.44 -65.91 -108.59
N GLN A 256 18.15 -65.66 -108.78
CA GLN A 256 17.20 -66.63 -109.34
C GLN A 256 17.45 -66.79 -110.83
N GLU A 257 17.88 -65.72 -111.52
CA GLU A 257 18.35 -65.79 -112.90
C GLU A 257 19.69 -66.55 -112.97
N LEU A 258 20.63 -66.30 -112.04
CA LEU A 258 21.87 -67.07 -111.92
C LEU A 258 21.65 -68.50 -111.41
N LEU A 259 20.67 -68.78 -110.54
CA LEU A 259 20.30 -70.12 -110.10
C LEU A 259 19.48 -70.85 -111.15
N ARG A 260 18.81 -70.14 -112.06
CA ARG A 260 18.26 -70.72 -113.28
C ARG A 260 19.40 -71.13 -114.22
N VAL A 261 20.50 -70.38 -114.25
CA VAL A 261 21.75 -70.72 -114.95
C VAL A 261 22.59 -71.79 -114.21
N GLU A 262 22.57 -71.85 -112.87
CA GLU A 262 23.33 -72.81 -112.05
C GLU A 262 22.55 -74.09 -111.72
N LYS A 263 21.22 -74.10 -111.82
CA LYS A 263 20.45 -75.37 -111.86
C LYS A 263 20.79 -76.19 -113.10
N ASP A 264 21.30 -75.55 -114.15
CA ASP A 264 21.89 -76.23 -115.30
C ASP A 264 23.32 -76.74 -115.01
N ALA A 265 23.94 -76.38 -113.85
CA ALA A 265 25.35 -76.68 -113.52
C ALA A 265 25.61 -77.44 -112.20
N GLY A 266 24.60 -77.66 -111.35
CA GLY A 266 24.58 -78.68 -110.29
C GLY A 266 25.76 -78.75 -109.30
N VAL A 267 25.75 -77.97 -108.22
CA VAL A 267 26.63 -78.19 -107.05
C VAL A 267 25.92 -77.88 -105.73
N GLY A 268 25.74 -78.90 -104.89
CA GLY A 268 25.19 -78.76 -103.54
C GLY A 268 26.07 -79.49 -102.53
N ARG A 269 26.67 -78.76 -101.58
CA ARG A 269 27.16 -79.24 -100.27
C ARG A 269 27.84 -78.10 -99.49
N THR A 270 27.15 -77.47 -98.53
CA THR A 270 27.72 -76.85 -97.29
C THR A 270 26.66 -76.16 -96.37
N GLN A 271 25.37 -76.46 -96.49
CA GLN A 271 24.30 -75.79 -95.70
C GLN A 271 24.24 -76.17 -94.21
N ARG A 272 24.75 -77.33 -93.80
CA ARG A 272 24.44 -77.90 -92.45
C ARG A 272 25.31 -77.34 -91.32
N THR A 273 26.55 -76.92 -91.60
CA THR A 273 27.49 -76.49 -90.56
C THR A 273 27.21 -75.07 -90.07
N VAL A 274 26.66 -74.20 -90.93
CA VAL A 274 26.33 -72.82 -90.59
C VAL A 274 25.08 -72.75 -89.70
N ASN A 275 24.07 -73.57 -89.98
CA ASN A 275 22.83 -73.60 -89.19
C ASN A 275 23.04 -74.08 -87.74
N PHE A 276 24.03 -74.95 -87.50
CA PHE A 276 24.32 -75.44 -86.15
C PHE A 276 24.95 -74.37 -85.26
N ARG A 277 25.90 -73.58 -85.78
CA ARG A 277 26.54 -72.48 -85.02
C ARG A 277 25.58 -71.34 -84.70
N LEU A 278 24.67 -71.03 -85.63
CA LEU A 278 23.66 -69.98 -85.43
C LEU A 278 22.66 -70.36 -84.31
N HIS A 279 22.34 -71.66 -84.20
CA HIS A 279 21.42 -72.15 -83.17
C HIS A 279 22.04 -72.10 -81.76
N GLN A 280 23.31 -72.48 -81.61
CA GLN A 280 23.99 -72.38 -80.31
C GLN A 280 24.13 -70.94 -79.80
N GLN A 281 24.37 -69.99 -80.70
CA GLN A 281 24.49 -68.57 -80.32
C GLN A 281 23.15 -67.97 -79.87
N LYS A 282 22.02 -68.45 -80.42
CA LYS A 282 20.68 -68.04 -79.96
C LYS A 282 20.38 -68.53 -78.54
N ILE A 283 20.72 -69.77 -78.24
CA ILE A 283 20.50 -70.36 -76.90
C ILE A 283 21.32 -69.62 -75.84
N ALA A 284 22.58 -69.27 -76.14
CA ALA A 284 23.42 -68.51 -75.21
C ALA A 284 22.87 -67.09 -74.93
N ASN A 285 22.34 -66.41 -75.94
CA ASN A 285 21.76 -65.08 -75.77
C ASN A 285 20.41 -65.09 -75.03
N GLU A 286 19.59 -66.12 -75.20
CA GLU A 286 18.35 -66.28 -74.43
C GLU A 286 18.62 -66.56 -72.95
N ALA A 287 19.61 -67.39 -72.64
CA ALA A 287 20.02 -67.65 -71.25
C ALA A 287 20.50 -66.38 -70.53
N ALA A 288 21.29 -65.54 -71.20
CA ALA A 288 21.78 -64.28 -70.63
C ALA A 288 20.65 -63.26 -70.36
N ARG A 289 19.66 -63.18 -71.27
CA ARG A 289 18.50 -62.29 -71.09
C ARG A 289 17.60 -62.72 -69.94
N GLU A 290 17.41 -64.03 -69.79
CA GLU A 290 16.58 -64.58 -68.71
C GLU A 290 17.25 -64.38 -67.33
N GLN A 291 18.57 -64.47 -67.26
CA GLN A 291 19.31 -64.17 -66.03
C GLN A 291 19.14 -62.70 -65.63
N LEU A 292 19.30 -61.76 -66.57
CA LEU A 292 19.15 -60.33 -66.30
C LEU A 292 17.71 -59.99 -65.85
N ARG A 293 16.71 -60.67 -66.40
CA ARG A 293 15.30 -60.48 -66.01
C ARG A 293 15.06 -60.85 -64.55
N ARG A 294 15.64 -61.97 -64.08
CA ARG A 294 15.52 -62.41 -62.69
C ARG A 294 16.25 -61.49 -61.72
N GLU A 295 17.39 -60.95 -62.11
CA GLU A 295 18.14 -59.98 -61.29
C GLU A 295 17.34 -58.68 -61.11
N LEU A 296 16.75 -58.15 -62.18
CA LEU A 296 15.86 -56.98 -62.14
C LEU A 296 14.61 -57.22 -61.29
N GLU A 297 13.99 -58.39 -61.41
CA GLU A 297 12.80 -58.74 -60.62
C GLU A 297 13.13 -58.89 -59.13
N HIS A 298 14.30 -59.43 -58.80
CA HIS A 298 14.78 -59.49 -57.41
C HIS A 298 15.12 -58.11 -56.83
N GLU A 299 15.64 -57.19 -57.62
CA GLU A 299 15.90 -55.82 -57.17
C GLU A 299 14.61 -55.03 -56.98
N HIS A 300 13.65 -55.17 -57.91
CA HIS A 300 12.34 -54.54 -57.80
C HIS A 300 11.59 -55.00 -56.54
N ASN A 301 11.59 -56.31 -56.26
CA ASN A 301 10.96 -56.86 -55.06
C ASN A 301 11.64 -56.39 -53.76
N ARG A 302 12.97 -56.22 -53.76
CA ARG A 302 13.68 -55.64 -52.60
C ARG A 302 13.29 -54.18 -52.36
N ASN A 303 13.15 -53.39 -53.41
CA ASN A 303 12.75 -51.99 -53.29
C ASN A 303 11.30 -51.82 -52.81
N ILE A 304 10.38 -52.67 -53.27
CA ILE A 304 8.99 -52.70 -52.77
C ILE A 304 8.96 -53.05 -51.27
N ALA A 305 9.73 -54.06 -50.84
CA ALA A 305 9.81 -54.45 -49.43
C ALA A 305 10.37 -53.31 -48.56
N ALA A 306 11.41 -52.61 -49.03
CA ALA A 306 12.01 -51.48 -48.31
C ALA A 306 11.05 -50.28 -48.17
N LEU A 307 10.25 -49.99 -49.20
CA LEU A 307 9.22 -48.95 -49.14
C LEU A 307 8.07 -49.33 -48.20
N GLY A 308 7.66 -50.61 -48.20
CA GLY A 308 6.66 -51.13 -47.27
C GLY A 308 7.08 -50.95 -45.80
N ALA A 309 8.35 -51.24 -45.48
CA ALA A 309 8.87 -51.05 -44.13
C ALA A 309 8.85 -49.57 -43.67
N ARG A 310 9.27 -48.64 -44.54
CA ARG A 310 9.28 -47.20 -44.22
C ARG A 310 7.88 -46.61 -44.03
N LEU A 311 6.92 -47.05 -44.84
CA LEU A 311 5.52 -46.64 -44.68
C LEU A 311 4.93 -47.18 -43.37
N GLN A 312 5.31 -48.39 -42.97
CA GLN A 312 4.89 -48.96 -41.70
C GLN A 312 5.47 -48.18 -40.50
N GLU A 313 6.77 -47.86 -40.52
CA GLU A 313 7.40 -47.01 -39.50
C GLU A 313 6.76 -45.62 -39.39
N SER A 314 6.43 -44.99 -40.53
CA SER A 314 5.73 -43.70 -40.54
C SER A 314 4.34 -43.80 -39.92
N ARG A 315 3.61 -44.89 -40.19
CA ARG A 315 2.26 -45.12 -39.65
C ARG A 315 2.30 -45.38 -38.15
N ASP A 316 3.27 -46.14 -37.68
CA ASP A 316 3.45 -46.43 -36.25
C ASP A 316 3.82 -45.14 -35.48
N SER A 317 4.64 -44.26 -36.06
CA SER A 317 4.96 -42.95 -35.50
C SER A 317 3.74 -42.01 -35.43
N GLU A 318 2.89 -41.99 -36.45
CA GLU A 318 1.65 -41.20 -36.46
C GLU A 318 0.66 -41.70 -35.41
N GLN A 319 0.51 -43.03 -35.29
CA GLN A 319 -0.32 -43.63 -34.24
C GLN A 319 0.20 -43.34 -32.84
N GLN A 320 1.52 -43.24 -32.65
CA GLN A 320 2.09 -42.86 -31.35
C GLN A 320 1.74 -41.41 -31.00
N MET A 321 1.89 -40.46 -31.93
CA MET A 321 1.49 -39.06 -31.69
C MET A 321 0.00 -38.91 -31.35
N LEU A 322 -0.87 -39.69 -32.02
CA LEU A 322 -2.31 -39.68 -31.72
C LEU A 322 -2.63 -40.23 -30.32
N ARG A 323 -1.88 -41.23 -29.83
CA ARG A 323 -2.02 -41.73 -28.45
C ARG A 323 -1.57 -40.68 -27.44
N ASP A 324 -0.42 -40.04 -27.68
CA ASP A 324 0.11 -39.02 -26.77
C ASP A 324 -0.84 -37.80 -26.68
N HIS A 325 -1.45 -37.40 -27.80
CA HIS A 325 -2.47 -36.34 -27.82
C HIS A 325 -3.76 -36.76 -27.09
N ALA A 326 -4.18 -38.02 -27.21
CA ALA A 326 -5.35 -38.53 -26.48
C ALA A 326 -5.13 -38.56 -24.96
N VAL A 327 -3.91 -38.87 -24.50
CA VAL A 327 -3.53 -38.82 -23.08
C VAL A 327 -3.59 -37.37 -22.56
N ALA A 328 -3.06 -36.40 -23.30
CA ALA A 328 -3.10 -34.99 -22.91
C ALA A 328 -4.54 -34.44 -22.79
N LEU A 329 -5.46 -34.89 -23.66
CA LEU A 329 -6.87 -34.52 -23.57
C LEU A 329 -7.58 -35.17 -22.37
N ALA A 330 -7.20 -36.39 -21.99
CA ALA A 330 -7.72 -37.04 -20.78
C ALA A 330 -7.30 -36.29 -19.51
N GLU A 331 -6.02 -35.87 -19.43
CA GLU A 331 -5.53 -35.07 -18.30
C GLU A 331 -6.25 -33.72 -18.18
N GLN A 332 -6.57 -33.05 -19.30
CA GLN A 332 -7.37 -31.82 -19.26
C GLN A 332 -8.82 -32.05 -18.78
N HIS A 333 -9.42 -33.18 -19.13
CA HIS A 333 -10.77 -33.53 -18.69
C HIS A 333 -10.81 -33.79 -17.17
N ASP A 334 -9.80 -34.45 -16.61
CA ASP A 334 -9.71 -34.72 -15.18
C ASP A 334 -9.58 -33.42 -14.37
N ILE A 335 -8.77 -32.46 -14.84
CA ILE A 335 -8.66 -31.13 -14.20
C ILE A 335 -10.00 -30.38 -14.22
N HIS A 336 -10.73 -30.46 -15.33
CA HIS A 336 -12.03 -29.80 -15.44
C HIS A 336 -13.07 -30.40 -14.47
N GLU A 337 -13.05 -31.71 -14.28
CA GLU A 337 -13.99 -32.38 -13.38
C GLU A 337 -13.65 -32.15 -11.89
N GLU A 338 -12.37 -32.00 -11.55
CA GLU A 338 -11.94 -31.60 -10.20
C GLU A 338 -12.45 -30.18 -9.85
N VAL A 339 -12.33 -29.23 -10.79
CA VAL A 339 -12.85 -27.86 -10.61
C VAL A 339 -14.37 -27.84 -10.45
N LYS A 340 -15.09 -28.68 -11.19
CA LYS A 340 -16.55 -28.81 -11.10
C LYS A 340 -16.98 -29.35 -9.74
N ILE A 341 -16.30 -30.36 -9.20
CA ILE A 341 -16.56 -30.91 -7.87
C ILE A 341 -16.36 -29.84 -6.79
N GLU A 342 -15.29 -29.03 -6.89
CA GLU A 342 -15.03 -27.94 -5.93
C GLU A 342 -16.14 -26.86 -5.96
N LEU A 343 -16.64 -26.52 -7.15
CA LEU A 343 -17.75 -25.58 -7.34
C LEU A 343 -19.06 -26.11 -6.75
N GLU A 344 -19.37 -27.39 -6.94
CA GLU A 344 -20.56 -28.02 -6.35
C GLU A 344 -20.49 -28.04 -4.82
N ALA A 345 -19.32 -28.30 -4.24
CA ALA A 345 -19.10 -28.25 -2.80
C ALA A 345 -19.35 -26.84 -2.20
N LYS A 346 -18.84 -25.79 -2.85
CA LYS A 346 -19.09 -24.39 -2.44
C LYS A 346 -20.56 -24.00 -2.55
N LEU A 347 -21.26 -24.49 -3.59
CA LEU A 347 -22.71 -24.26 -3.73
C LEU A 347 -23.52 -24.94 -2.63
N THR A 348 -23.13 -26.13 -2.18
CA THR A 348 -23.77 -26.79 -1.02
C THR A 348 -23.55 -26.03 0.28
N GLU A 349 -22.34 -25.54 0.54
CA GLU A 349 -22.02 -24.74 1.74
C GLU A 349 -22.86 -23.45 1.82
N MET A 350 -23.03 -22.75 0.69
CA MET A 350 -23.89 -21.57 0.62
C MET A 350 -25.37 -21.89 0.88
N ARG A 351 -25.87 -23.04 0.40
CA ARG A 351 -27.26 -23.46 0.66
C ARG A 351 -27.48 -23.73 2.14
N ASP A 352 -26.52 -24.36 2.82
CA ASP A 352 -26.63 -24.67 4.24
C ASP A 352 -26.50 -23.41 5.11
N SER A 353 -25.61 -22.48 4.75
CA SER A 353 -25.55 -21.14 5.35
C SER A 353 -26.89 -20.40 5.24
N ARG A 354 -27.56 -20.46 4.07
CA ARG A 354 -28.88 -19.86 3.86
C ARG A 354 -29.96 -20.51 4.75
N LYS A 355 -29.94 -21.84 4.92
CA LYS A 355 -30.86 -22.53 5.84
C LYS A 355 -30.64 -22.08 7.29
N GLN A 356 -29.38 -21.92 7.70
CA GLN A 356 -29.03 -21.48 9.05
C GLN A 356 -29.53 -20.05 9.33
N VAL A 357 -29.38 -19.13 8.37
CA VAL A 357 -29.93 -17.77 8.49
C VAL A 357 -31.47 -17.79 8.60
N LYS A 358 -32.16 -18.62 7.79
CA LYS A 358 -33.62 -18.78 7.89
C LYS A 358 -34.05 -19.31 9.27
N ALA A 359 -33.32 -20.27 9.84
CA ALA A 359 -33.59 -20.80 11.17
C ALA A 359 -33.42 -19.74 12.27
N ILE A 360 -32.35 -18.93 12.22
CA ILE A 360 -32.11 -17.85 13.18
C ILE A 360 -33.21 -16.78 13.10
N MET A 361 -33.63 -16.39 11.88
CA MET A 361 -34.72 -15.43 11.71
C MET A 361 -36.04 -15.96 12.27
N ALA A 362 -36.37 -17.23 12.04
CA ALA A 362 -37.56 -17.86 12.59
C ALA A 362 -37.52 -17.90 14.14
N GLN A 363 -36.37 -18.22 14.73
CA GLN A 363 -36.18 -18.24 16.18
C GLN A 363 -36.36 -16.85 16.82
N ASN A 364 -35.77 -15.81 16.22
CA ASN A 364 -35.92 -14.44 16.71
C ASN A 364 -37.37 -13.96 16.63
N HIS A 365 -38.10 -14.36 15.58
CA HIS A 365 -39.51 -14.01 15.44
C HIS A 365 -40.37 -14.72 16.50
N LEU A 366 -40.09 -15.99 16.78
CA LEU A 366 -40.75 -16.74 17.85
C LEU A 366 -40.55 -16.07 19.22
N GLN A 367 -39.32 -15.64 19.53
CA GLN A 367 -39.00 -14.92 20.76
C GLN A 367 -39.73 -13.57 20.88
N ALA A 368 -39.89 -12.85 19.77
CA ALA A 368 -40.63 -11.58 19.77
C ALA A 368 -42.13 -11.78 20.03
N LEU A 369 -42.70 -12.90 19.57
CA LEU A 369 -44.11 -13.24 19.82
C LEU A 369 -44.34 -13.66 21.27
N THR A 370 -43.42 -14.44 21.88
CA THR A 370 -43.53 -14.85 23.28
C THR A 370 -43.48 -13.66 24.25
N VAL A 371 -42.67 -12.64 23.98
CA VAL A 371 -42.60 -11.43 24.81
C VAL A 371 -43.93 -10.65 24.80
N LYS A 372 -44.57 -10.53 23.62
CA LYS A 372 -45.87 -9.86 23.49
C LYS A 372 -46.99 -10.62 24.20
N GLU A 373 -46.94 -11.95 24.20
CA GLU A 373 -47.92 -12.78 24.90
C GLU A 373 -47.82 -12.58 26.43
N ASP A 374 -46.61 -12.49 26.98
CA ASP A 374 -46.38 -12.25 28.40
C ASP A 374 -46.83 -10.86 28.84
N ASP A 375 -46.63 -9.83 28.01
CA ASP A 375 -47.11 -8.48 28.29
C ASP A 375 -48.64 -8.39 28.27
N HIS A 376 -49.29 -9.12 27.35
CA HIS A 376 -50.75 -9.24 27.34
C HIS A 376 -51.28 -9.98 28.58
N LYS A 377 -50.63 -11.08 29.01
CA LYS A 377 -51.00 -11.80 30.24
C LYS A 377 -50.88 -10.90 31.48
N LYS A 378 -49.82 -10.09 31.57
CA LYS A 378 -49.65 -9.11 32.67
C LYS A 378 -50.73 -8.03 32.65
N ALA A 379 -51.09 -7.51 31.48
CA ALA A 379 -52.14 -6.50 31.35
C ALA A 379 -53.52 -7.06 31.76
N VAL A 380 -53.84 -8.30 31.35
CA VAL A 380 -55.07 -8.98 31.77
C VAL A 380 -55.09 -9.20 33.29
N ALA A 381 -53.99 -9.70 33.88
CA ALA A 381 -53.90 -9.89 35.33
C ALA A 381 -54.06 -8.58 36.12
N ALA A 382 -53.51 -7.46 35.61
CA ALA A 382 -53.66 -6.14 36.24
C ALA A 382 -55.11 -5.65 36.21
N LEU A 383 -55.82 -5.83 35.08
CA LEU A 383 -57.23 -5.46 34.96
C LEU A 383 -58.12 -6.34 35.85
N THR A 384 -57.86 -7.63 35.95
CA THR A 384 -58.57 -8.54 36.87
C THR A 384 -58.37 -8.11 38.32
N SER A 385 -57.15 -7.79 38.74
CA SER A 385 -56.86 -7.29 40.10
C SER A 385 -57.55 -5.94 40.39
N GLN A 386 -57.61 -5.05 39.40
CA GLN A 386 -58.29 -3.76 39.54
C GLN A 386 -59.81 -3.94 39.70
N TRP A 387 -60.38 -4.91 38.99
CA TRP A 387 -61.81 -5.22 39.07
C TRP A 387 -62.18 -5.88 40.40
N GLU A 388 -61.38 -6.85 40.88
CA GLU A 388 -61.56 -7.46 42.20
C GLU A 388 -61.51 -6.42 43.34
N LYS A 389 -60.58 -5.47 43.28
CA LYS A 389 -60.50 -4.36 44.24
C LYS A 389 -61.71 -3.44 44.22
N ARG A 390 -62.33 -3.26 43.05
CA ARG A 390 -63.54 -2.42 42.90
C ARG A 390 -64.77 -3.15 43.44
N SER A 391 -64.90 -4.43 43.11
CA SER A 391 -66.00 -5.27 43.59
C SER A 391 -65.96 -5.47 45.11
N ALA A 392 -64.76 -5.58 45.72
CA ALA A 392 -64.62 -5.64 47.18
C ALA A 392 -65.07 -4.34 47.88
N ARG A 393 -64.78 -3.17 47.31
CA ARG A 393 -65.24 -1.88 47.85
C ARG A 393 -66.75 -1.70 47.73
N GLU A 394 -67.33 -2.13 46.63
CA GLU A 394 -68.79 -2.07 46.41
C GLU A 394 -69.54 -3.07 47.32
N ALA A 395 -68.90 -4.17 47.72
CA ALA A 395 -69.46 -5.11 48.70
C ALA A 395 -69.43 -4.56 50.14
N GLU A 396 -68.39 -3.80 50.51
CA GLU A 396 -68.31 -3.13 51.83
C GLU A 396 -69.37 -2.02 52.00
N GLU A 397 -69.80 -1.37 50.92
CA GLU A 397 -70.87 -0.36 50.95
C GLU A 397 -72.31 -0.95 51.00
N SER A 398 -72.49 -2.26 50.81
CA SER A 398 -73.81 -2.88 50.63
C SER A 398 -74.38 -3.59 51.89
N HIS A 399 -73.92 -3.24 53.10
CA HIS A 399 -74.32 -3.96 54.31
C HIS A 399 -75.66 -3.55 54.96
N GLU A 400 -76.50 -2.74 54.30
CA GLU A 400 -77.86 -2.44 54.79
C GLU A 400 -78.98 -2.87 53.82
N ASN A 401 -79.82 -3.78 54.31
CA ASN A 401 -81.15 -4.19 53.86
C ASN A 401 -81.27 -5.03 52.57
N GLY A 402 -81.62 -6.31 52.74
CA GLY A 402 -82.67 -7.02 51.96
C GLY A 402 -82.57 -7.08 50.42
N ARG A 403 -81.45 -6.70 49.81
CA ARG A 403 -81.22 -6.68 48.35
C ARG A 403 -80.34 -7.83 47.83
N ALA A 404 -80.01 -8.80 48.66
CA ALA A 404 -79.03 -9.85 48.35
C ALA A 404 -79.46 -10.76 47.18
N GLU A 405 -80.74 -11.17 47.09
CA GLU A 405 -81.18 -12.10 46.05
C GLU A 405 -81.35 -11.42 44.67
N GLY A 406 -81.80 -10.16 44.67
CA GLY A 406 -81.85 -9.33 43.45
C GLY A 406 -80.46 -9.00 42.90
N LEU A 407 -79.50 -8.71 43.79
CA LEU A 407 -78.10 -8.54 43.42
C LEU A 407 -77.48 -9.84 42.88
N LYS A 408 -77.87 -11.01 43.40
CA LYS A 408 -77.38 -12.31 42.93
C LYS A 408 -77.87 -12.65 41.52
N GLN A 409 -79.15 -12.41 41.20
CA GLN A 409 -79.67 -12.55 39.84
C GLN A 409 -79.07 -11.52 38.87
N LEU A 410 -78.83 -10.29 39.34
CA LEU A 410 -78.19 -9.26 38.54
C LEU A 410 -76.71 -9.57 38.27
N LEU A 411 -75.98 -10.11 39.27
CA LEU A 411 -74.63 -10.64 39.11
C LEU A 411 -74.59 -11.81 38.13
N GLN A 412 -75.55 -12.73 38.19
CA GLN A 412 -75.59 -13.90 37.30
C GLN A 412 -75.91 -13.49 35.85
N SER A 413 -76.81 -12.53 35.64
CA SER A 413 -77.09 -11.98 34.30
C SER A 413 -75.91 -11.15 33.76
N MET A 414 -75.25 -10.36 34.62
CA MET A 414 -74.00 -9.68 34.27
C MET A 414 -72.88 -10.66 33.92
N GLN A 415 -72.77 -11.79 34.61
CA GLN A 415 -71.75 -12.81 34.33
C GLN A 415 -71.98 -13.50 32.98
N VAL A 416 -73.22 -13.77 32.59
CA VAL A 416 -73.58 -14.27 31.26
C VAL A 416 -73.32 -13.23 30.17
N ALA A 417 -73.65 -11.96 30.44
CA ALA A 417 -73.39 -10.85 29.53
C ALA A 417 -71.88 -10.63 29.33
N LEU A 418 -71.09 -10.64 30.41
CA LEU A 418 -69.64 -10.56 30.37
C LEU A 418 -69.04 -11.74 29.58
N SER A 419 -69.47 -12.98 29.84
CA SER A 419 -69.03 -14.16 29.08
C SER A 419 -69.31 -14.03 27.57
N SER A 420 -70.48 -13.52 27.21
CA SER A 420 -70.86 -13.27 25.81
C SER A 420 -70.04 -12.15 25.17
N ILE A 421 -69.79 -11.06 25.90
CA ILE A 421 -68.93 -9.96 25.47
C ILE A 421 -67.49 -10.45 25.26
N THR A 422 -66.96 -11.26 26.18
CA THR A 422 -65.61 -11.85 26.06
C THR A 422 -65.52 -12.73 24.81
N LYS A 423 -66.50 -13.61 24.56
CA LYS A 423 -66.51 -14.43 23.33
C LYS A 423 -66.57 -13.60 22.05
N ILE A 424 -67.38 -12.55 22.02
CA ILE A 424 -67.45 -11.64 20.86
C ILE A 424 -66.13 -10.90 20.68
N HIS A 425 -65.50 -10.48 21.78
CA HIS A 425 -64.21 -9.81 21.76
C HIS A 425 -63.10 -10.75 21.27
N ASP A 426 -63.08 -12.01 21.73
CA ASP A 426 -62.14 -13.04 21.29
C ASP A 426 -62.29 -13.35 19.80
N ILE A 427 -63.52 -13.47 19.29
CA ILE A 427 -63.76 -13.67 17.85
C ILE A 427 -63.26 -12.46 17.05
N LYS A 428 -63.51 -11.23 17.51
CA LYS A 428 -62.99 -10.01 16.85
C LYS A 428 -61.47 -9.95 16.88
N LEU A 429 -60.84 -10.31 18.00
CA LEU A 429 -59.39 -10.40 18.14
C LEU A 429 -58.81 -11.45 17.19
N GLN A 430 -59.41 -12.63 17.10
CA GLN A 430 -58.96 -13.68 16.16
C GLN A 430 -59.14 -13.27 14.69
N ALA A 431 -60.24 -12.59 14.35
CA ALA A 431 -60.45 -12.06 13.01
C ALA A 431 -59.44 -10.95 12.65
N GLN A 432 -59.12 -10.06 13.60
CA GLN A 432 -58.08 -9.04 13.40
C GLN A 432 -56.69 -9.67 13.30
N LYS A 433 -56.38 -10.66 14.14
CA LYS A 433 -55.13 -11.41 14.12
C LYS A 433 -54.91 -12.07 12.76
N THR A 434 -55.87 -12.85 12.28
CA THR A 434 -55.77 -13.53 10.97
C THR A 434 -55.69 -12.56 9.80
N LYS A 435 -56.34 -11.40 9.88
CA LYS A 435 -56.20 -10.32 8.89
C LYS A 435 -54.78 -9.75 8.87
N LEU A 436 -54.24 -9.44 10.05
CA LEU A 436 -52.88 -8.90 10.18
C LEU A 436 -51.82 -9.94 9.76
N GLU A 437 -52.00 -11.21 10.09
CA GLU A 437 -51.14 -12.31 9.65
C GLU A 437 -51.10 -12.41 8.12
N LYS A 438 -52.26 -12.39 7.45
CA LYS A 438 -52.32 -12.41 5.98
C LYS A 438 -51.66 -11.19 5.33
N GLU A 439 -51.87 -9.99 5.90
CA GLU A 439 -51.25 -8.77 5.38
C GLU A 439 -49.73 -8.79 5.58
N LEU A 440 -49.28 -9.27 6.74
CA LEU A 440 -47.85 -9.43 7.05
C LEU A 440 -47.19 -10.46 6.12
N ASP A 441 -47.82 -11.62 5.91
CA ASP A 441 -47.33 -12.65 4.99
C ASP A 441 -47.28 -12.15 3.54
N GLY A 442 -48.22 -11.31 3.13
CA GLY A 442 -48.21 -10.66 1.82
C GLY A 442 -47.03 -9.69 1.66
N LYS A 443 -46.80 -8.85 2.68
CA LYS A 443 -45.65 -7.91 2.71
C LYS A 443 -44.32 -8.64 2.78
N LEU A 444 -44.22 -9.71 3.58
CA LEU A 444 -43.01 -10.55 3.69
C LEU A 444 -42.68 -11.24 2.38
N ARG A 445 -43.66 -11.87 1.71
CA ARG A 445 -43.43 -12.49 0.39
C ARG A 445 -43.01 -11.48 -0.67
N SER A 446 -43.67 -10.32 -0.71
CA SER A 446 -43.31 -9.25 -1.64
C SER A 446 -41.89 -8.74 -1.39
N ARG A 447 -41.50 -8.62 -0.11
CA ARG A 447 -40.14 -8.22 0.28
C ARG A 447 -39.11 -9.30 -0.01
N GLU A 448 -39.42 -10.58 0.22
CA GLU A 448 -38.54 -11.71 -0.10
C GLU A 448 -38.28 -11.75 -1.62
N GLN A 449 -39.32 -11.61 -2.44
CA GLN A 449 -39.18 -11.58 -3.89
C GLN A 449 -38.41 -10.35 -4.39
N SER A 450 -38.66 -9.17 -3.80
CA SER A 450 -37.89 -7.96 -4.11
C SER A 450 -36.41 -8.10 -3.75
N LEU A 451 -36.10 -8.65 -2.57
CA LEU A 451 -34.73 -8.91 -2.16
C LEU A 451 -34.07 -9.96 -3.06
N GLN A 452 -34.78 -11.03 -3.42
CA GLN A 452 -34.26 -12.05 -4.30
C GLN A 452 -33.87 -11.48 -5.67
N ASN A 453 -34.74 -10.66 -6.27
CA ASN A 453 -34.44 -9.99 -7.54
C ASN A 453 -33.26 -9.01 -7.42
N GLU A 454 -33.16 -8.28 -6.30
CA GLU A 454 -32.05 -7.36 -6.04
C GLU A 454 -30.72 -8.10 -5.91
N TRP A 455 -30.71 -9.23 -5.19
CA TRP A 455 -29.53 -10.08 -5.02
C TRP A 455 -29.12 -10.78 -6.31
N GLU A 456 -30.07 -11.30 -7.09
CA GLU A 456 -29.78 -11.89 -8.40
C GLU A 456 -29.22 -10.83 -9.37
N GLY A 457 -29.76 -9.60 -9.36
CA GLY A 457 -29.21 -8.49 -10.14
C GLY A 457 -27.79 -8.11 -9.72
N LYS A 458 -27.52 -8.01 -8.41
CA LYS A 458 -26.17 -7.72 -7.88
C LYS A 458 -25.19 -8.84 -8.24
N LEU A 459 -25.56 -10.09 -8.01
CA LEU A 459 -24.72 -11.25 -8.32
C LEU A 459 -24.40 -11.33 -9.82
N ASN A 460 -25.39 -11.09 -10.69
CA ASN A 460 -25.17 -11.10 -12.13
C ASN A 460 -24.28 -9.94 -12.60
N SER A 461 -24.48 -8.73 -12.07
CA SER A 461 -23.62 -7.57 -12.38
C SER A 461 -22.18 -7.75 -11.89
N GLU A 462 -21.99 -8.33 -10.70
CA GLU A 462 -20.66 -8.63 -10.15
C GLU A 462 -19.97 -9.75 -10.95
N LYS A 463 -20.71 -10.81 -11.30
CA LYS A 463 -20.20 -11.88 -12.19
C LYS A 463 -19.75 -11.30 -13.53
N GLN A 464 -20.55 -10.42 -14.15
CA GLN A 464 -20.19 -9.78 -15.41
C GLN A 464 -18.99 -8.84 -15.26
N SER A 465 -18.89 -8.10 -14.15
CA SER A 465 -17.74 -7.25 -13.85
C SER A 465 -16.45 -8.06 -13.70
N LEU A 466 -16.49 -9.16 -12.94
CA LEU A 466 -15.35 -10.06 -12.74
C LEU A 466 -14.96 -10.75 -14.05
N GLN A 467 -15.94 -11.15 -14.86
CA GLN A 467 -15.68 -11.74 -16.18
C GLN A 467 -14.96 -10.72 -17.09
N ASN A 468 -15.47 -9.50 -17.20
CA ASN A 468 -14.84 -8.43 -17.98
C ASN A 468 -13.43 -8.10 -17.46
N GLU A 469 -13.21 -8.06 -16.15
CA GLU A 469 -11.89 -7.83 -15.56
C GLU A 469 -10.93 -8.99 -15.88
N SER A 470 -11.41 -10.23 -15.84
CA SER A 470 -10.62 -11.42 -16.18
C SER A 470 -10.23 -11.44 -17.66
N GLU A 471 -11.16 -11.10 -18.56
CA GLU A 471 -10.92 -11.00 -20.00
C GLU A 471 -9.93 -9.86 -20.31
N ALA A 472 -10.07 -8.70 -19.65
CA ALA A 472 -9.13 -7.59 -19.78
C ALA A 472 -7.71 -7.96 -19.30
N LYS A 473 -7.60 -8.70 -18.18
CA LYS A 473 -6.30 -9.18 -17.68
C LYS A 473 -5.67 -10.21 -18.62
N GLN A 474 -6.47 -11.13 -19.18
CA GLN A 474 -5.99 -12.08 -20.16
C GLN A 474 -5.49 -11.39 -21.43
N GLN A 475 -6.26 -10.42 -21.96
CA GLN A 475 -5.83 -9.64 -23.12
C GLN A 475 -4.55 -8.85 -22.85
N ALA A 476 -4.42 -8.22 -21.68
CA ALA A 476 -3.21 -7.49 -21.29
C ALA A 476 -1.98 -8.40 -21.16
N LEU A 477 -2.14 -9.59 -20.56
CA LEU A 477 -1.07 -10.59 -20.49
C LEU A 477 -0.68 -11.12 -21.87
N GLN A 478 -1.66 -11.35 -22.73
CA GLN A 478 -1.41 -11.78 -24.11
C GLN A 478 -0.64 -10.71 -24.89
N THR A 479 -1.00 -9.44 -24.76
CA THR A 479 -0.27 -8.33 -25.40
C THR A 479 1.14 -8.17 -24.85
N ASP A 480 1.34 -8.18 -23.53
CA ASP A 480 2.70 -8.10 -22.93
C ASP A 480 3.58 -9.27 -23.39
N TRP A 481 3.02 -10.49 -23.44
CA TRP A 481 3.77 -11.65 -23.92
C TRP A 481 4.14 -11.53 -25.41
N GLN A 482 3.22 -11.04 -26.23
CA GLN A 482 3.43 -10.85 -27.66
C GLN A 482 4.46 -9.74 -27.93
N ASP A 483 4.45 -8.65 -27.15
CA ASP A 483 5.44 -7.58 -27.22
C ASP A 483 6.83 -8.03 -26.77
N ARG A 484 6.92 -8.86 -25.72
CA ARG A 484 8.18 -9.47 -25.29
C ARG A 484 8.76 -10.40 -26.33
N LEU A 485 7.91 -11.24 -26.95
CA LEU A 485 8.35 -12.11 -28.04
C LEU A 485 8.82 -11.33 -29.25
N ASN A 486 8.07 -10.30 -29.66
CA ASN A 486 8.45 -9.44 -30.77
C ASN A 486 9.78 -8.71 -30.48
N SER A 487 9.96 -8.22 -29.26
CA SER A 487 11.20 -7.58 -28.82
C SER A 487 12.39 -8.55 -28.83
N GLN A 488 12.21 -9.78 -28.33
CA GLN A 488 13.24 -10.83 -28.38
C GLN A 488 13.56 -11.28 -29.81
N LEU A 489 12.54 -11.36 -30.68
CA LEU A 489 12.72 -11.71 -32.07
C LEU A 489 13.54 -10.62 -32.78
N GLN A 490 13.19 -9.35 -32.58
CA GLN A 490 13.92 -8.21 -33.15
C GLN A 490 15.35 -8.11 -32.63
N SER A 491 15.59 -8.36 -31.33
CA SER A 491 16.96 -8.36 -30.79
C SER A 491 17.80 -9.50 -31.37
N SER A 492 17.24 -10.71 -31.44
CA SER A 492 17.90 -11.88 -32.04
C SER A 492 18.16 -11.67 -33.53
N GLN A 493 17.23 -11.05 -34.25
CA GLN A 493 17.40 -10.73 -35.66
C GLN A 493 18.54 -9.72 -35.86
N LYS A 494 18.56 -8.63 -35.07
CA LYS A 494 19.67 -7.66 -35.11
C LYS A 494 21.01 -8.29 -34.78
N GLU A 495 21.06 -9.20 -33.81
CA GLU A 495 22.29 -9.91 -33.44
C GLU A 495 22.77 -10.81 -34.60
N LEU A 496 21.88 -11.59 -35.21
CA LEU A 496 22.20 -12.43 -36.36
C LEU A 496 22.63 -11.60 -37.58
N GLU A 497 21.94 -10.49 -37.86
CA GLU A 497 22.34 -9.55 -38.91
C GLU A 497 23.73 -8.96 -38.65
N GLY A 498 24.02 -8.61 -37.38
CA GLY A 498 25.35 -8.16 -36.95
C GLY A 498 26.43 -9.22 -37.15
N ARG A 499 26.16 -10.47 -36.76
CA ARG A 499 27.10 -11.60 -36.96
C ARG A 499 27.33 -11.91 -38.43
N LEU A 500 26.28 -11.92 -39.25
CA LEU A 500 26.38 -12.14 -40.69
C LEU A 500 27.13 -11.00 -41.39
N LYS A 501 26.93 -9.76 -40.96
CA LYS A 501 27.68 -8.61 -41.47
C LYS A 501 29.16 -8.74 -41.13
N PHE A 502 29.49 -9.02 -39.86
CA PHE A 502 30.87 -9.23 -39.42
C PHE A 502 31.54 -10.39 -40.18
N GLN A 503 30.84 -11.51 -40.37
CA GLN A 503 31.37 -12.65 -41.12
C GLN A 503 31.61 -12.31 -42.60
N ARG A 504 30.70 -11.54 -43.22
CA ARG A 504 30.89 -11.05 -44.59
C ARG A 504 32.11 -10.13 -44.71
N GLU A 505 32.24 -9.17 -43.81
CA GLU A 505 33.39 -8.25 -43.77
C GLU A 505 34.71 -9.00 -43.54
N ALA A 506 34.71 -10.01 -42.67
CA ALA A 506 35.87 -10.86 -42.42
C ALA A 506 36.27 -11.68 -43.66
N MET A 507 35.30 -12.35 -44.32
CA MET A 507 35.56 -13.10 -45.56
C MET A 507 36.00 -12.20 -46.70
N GLN A 508 35.40 -11.01 -46.82
CA GLN A 508 35.80 -10.02 -47.82
C GLN A 508 37.24 -9.57 -47.59
N LYS A 509 37.60 -9.21 -46.36
CA LYS A 509 38.97 -8.83 -46.00
C LYS A 509 39.96 -9.96 -46.27
N GLU A 510 39.64 -11.21 -45.90
CA GLU A 510 40.49 -12.37 -46.19
C GLU A 510 40.67 -12.56 -47.70
N SER A 511 39.62 -12.35 -48.50
CA SER A 511 39.70 -12.42 -49.96
C SER A 511 40.54 -11.30 -50.56
N GLU A 512 40.44 -10.07 -50.02
CA GLU A 512 41.28 -8.93 -50.41
C GLU A 512 42.75 -9.18 -50.06
N ASP A 513 43.04 -9.70 -48.87
CA ASP A 513 44.39 -10.06 -48.43
C ASP A 513 44.99 -11.18 -49.31
N LYS A 514 44.20 -12.22 -49.63
CA LYS A 514 44.61 -13.27 -50.59
C LYS A 514 44.89 -12.70 -51.98
N LEU A 515 44.08 -11.76 -52.46
CA LEU A 515 44.29 -11.11 -53.75
C LEU A 515 45.57 -10.26 -53.75
N ILE A 516 45.84 -9.53 -52.67
CA ILE A 516 47.08 -8.76 -52.49
C ILE A 516 48.29 -9.71 -52.53
N HIS A 517 48.25 -10.81 -51.77
CA HIS A 517 49.33 -11.81 -51.78
C HIS A 517 49.53 -12.45 -53.15
N LEU A 518 48.45 -12.77 -53.87
CA LEU A 518 48.54 -13.36 -55.21
C LEU A 518 49.14 -12.36 -56.21
N LYS A 519 48.75 -11.08 -56.14
CA LYS A 519 49.34 -10.01 -56.95
C LYS A 519 50.83 -9.84 -56.66
N GLN A 520 51.22 -9.81 -55.39
CA GLN A 520 52.64 -9.74 -55.00
C GLN A 520 53.42 -10.96 -55.52
N SER A 521 52.90 -12.18 -55.34
CA SER A 521 53.54 -13.39 -55.84
C SER A 521 53.68 -13.40 -57.38
N LEU A 522 52.67 -12.94 -58.12
CA LEU A 522 52.75 -12.79 -59.57
C LEU A 522 53.76 -11.71 -59.98
N GLN A 523 53.81 -10.59 -59.27
CA GLN A 523 54.77 -9.53 -59.51
C GLN A 523 56.20 -10.00 -59.26
N ASP A 524 56.44 -10.76 -58.19
CA ASP A 524 57.75 -11.37 -57.90
C ASP A 524 58.16 -12.39 -58.96
N LYS A 525 57.23 -13.25 -59.39
CA LYS A 525 57.48 -14.20 -60.51
C LYS A 525 57.79 -13.47 -61.81
N PHE A 526 57.07 -12.41 -62.12
CA PHE A 526 57.31 -11.59 -63.32
C PHE A 526 58.68 -10.91 -63.26
N GLN A 527 59.05 -10.32 -62.12
CA GLN A 527 60.38 -9.75 -61.91
C GLN A 527 61.49 -10.81 -62.03
N THR A 528 61.26 -12.02 -61.51
CA THR A 528 62.22 -13.12 -61.59
C THR A 528 62.40 -13.61 -63.02
N LEU A 529 61.30 -13.81 -63.77
CA LEU A 529 61.33 -14.18 -65.18
C LEU A 529 61.97 -13.09 -66.04
N HIS A 530 61.67 -11.82 -65.77
CA HIS A 530 62.29 -10.71 -66.46
C HIS A 530 63.81 -10.68 -66.20
N LYS A 531 64.25 -10.85 -64.95
CA LYS A 531 65.68 -10.97 -64.62
C LYS A 531 66.34 -12.15 -65.33
N ALA A 532 65.72 -13.33 -65.32
CA ALA A 532 66.23 -14.52 -65.99
C ALA A 532 66.36 -14.31 -67.51
N LYS A 533 65.36 -13.70 -68.15
CA LYS A 533 65.37 -13.38 -69.58
C LYS A 533 66.44 -12.35 -69.94
N MET A 534 66.61 -11.31 -69.10
CA MET A 534 67.68 -10.33 -69.28
C MET A 534 69.07 -10.96 -69.13
N GLU A 535 69.22 -11.91 -68.20
CA GLU A 535 70.47 -12.65 -68.02
C GLU A 535 70.73 -13.62 -69.18
N GLU A 536 69.70 -14.29 -69.69
CA GLU A 536 69.78 -15.13 -70.90
C GLU A 536 70.18 -14.30 -72.13
N GLN A 537 69.56 -13.14 -72.34
CA GLN A 537 69.97 -12.21 -73.40
C GLN A 537 71.42 -11.73 -73.20
N ARG A 538 71.83 -11.45 -71.96
CA ARG A 538 73.21 -11.07 -71.65
C ARG A 538 74.20 -12.19 -71.96
N GLN A 539 73.84 -13.44 -71.65
CA GLN A 539 74.64 -14.62 -71.99
C GLN A 539 74.68 -14.85 -73.50
N HIS A 540 73.57 -14.69 -74.21
CA HIS A 540 73.52 -14.80 -75.67
C HIS A 540 74.40 -13.74 -76.34
N LEU A 541 74.25 -12.46 -75.95
CA LEU A 541 75.10 -11.39 -76.46
C LEU A 541 76.58 -11.60 -76.11
N SER A 542 76.87 -12.14 -74.92
CA SER A 542 78.23 -12.51 -74.54
C SER A 542 78.78 -13.67 -75.38
N ALA A 543 77.96 -14.66 -75.71
CA ALA A 543 78.34 -15.80 -76.54
C ALA A 543 78.54 -15.38 -78.00
N GLU A 544 77.65 -14.56 -78.56
CA GLU A 544 77.81 -13.96 -79.89
C GLU A 544 79.06 -13.09 -79.95
N HIS A 545 79.32 -12.27 -78.91
CA HIS A 545 80.54 -11.48 -78.85
C HIS A 545 81.78 -12.37 -78.75
N ALA A 546 81.75 -13.46 -77.98
CA ALA A 546 82.84 -14.43 -77.93
C ALA A 546 83.07 -15.14 -79.26
N GLU A 547 82.00 -15.47 -80.00
CA GLU A 547 82.08 -16.08 -81.32
C GLU A 547 82.59 -15.09 -82.38
N GLN A 548 82.16 -13.82 -82.32
CA GLN A 548 82.70 -12.75 -83.16
C GLN A 548 84.19 -12.51 -82.88
N VAL A 549 84.59 -12.50 -81.61
CA VAL A 549 86.00 -12.43 -81.21
C VAL A 549 86.76 -13.63 -81.77
N LYS A 550 86.25 -14.85 -81.61
CA LYS A 550 86.88 -16.07 -82.13
C LYS A 550 86.98 -16.05 -83.66
N LYS A 551 85.97 -15.55 -84.37
CA LYS A 551 85.97 -15.44 -85.83
C LYS A 551 86.93 -14.36 -86.32
N LEU A 552 87.06 -13.26 -85.60
CA LEU A 552 88.12 -12.27 -85.82
C LEU A 552 89.49 -12.86 -85.55
N GLU A 553 89.64 -13.67 -84.51
CA GLU A 553 90.87 -14.36 -84.15
C GLU A 553 91.24 -15.42 -85.20
N GLU A 554 90.28 -16.19 -85.72
CA GLU A 554 90.46 -17.11 -86.84
C GLU A 554 90.80 -16.37 -88.15
N LEU A 555 90.15 -15.24 -88.46
CA LEU A 555 90.53 -14.40 -89.60
C LEU A 555 91.92 -13.79 -89.43
N PHE A 556 92.31 -13.45 -88.20
CA PHE A 556 93.65 -12.99 -87.87
C PHE A 556 94.66 -14.12 -88.07
N GLN A 557 94.35 -15.34 -87.63
CA GLN A 557 95.17 -16.55 -87.81
C GLN A 557 95.27 -16.97 -89.28
N VAL A 558 94.19 -16.86 -90.06
CA VAL A 558 94.19 -17.16 -91.50
C VAL A 558 95.00 -16.11 -92.26
N ARG A 559 94.87 -14.81 -91.93
CA ARG A 559 95.77 -13.79 -92.49
C ARG A 559 97.22 -13.98 -92.05
N LEU A 560 97.47 -14.43 -90.83
CA LEU A 560 98.81 -14.77 -90.37
C LEU A 560 99.37 -15.96 -91.17
N ASN A 561 98.55 -16.99 -91.41
CA ASN A 561 98.93 -18.20 -92.15
C ASN A 561 99.07 -17.95 -93.67
N ASP A 562 98.24 -17.09 -94.26
CA ASP A 562 98.35 -16.65 -95.66
C ASP A 562 99.58 -15.74 -95.87
N ALA A 563 99.94 -14.93 -94.86
CA ALA A 563 101.19 -14.18 -94.87
C ALA A 563 102.43 -15.07 -94.67
N LEU A 564 102.27 -16.27 -94.06
CA LEU A 564 103.35 -17.21 -93.78
C LEU A 564 103.53 -18.30 -94.87
N ALA A 565 102.64 -18.40 -95.86
CA ALA A 565 102.68 -19.41 -96.93
C ALA A 565 103.38 -18.94 -98.23
N SER A 566 104.01 -17.76 -98.27
CA SER A 566 104.79 -17.31 -99.44
C SER A 566 106.00 -16.44 -99.07
N ARG A 567 107.06 -17.07 -98.54
CA ARG A 567 108.45 -16.87 -99.03
C ARG A 567 109.47 -17.72 -98.27
N PRO A 568 110.60 -18.07 -98.92
CA PRO A 568 111.66 -18.87 -98.32
C PRO A 568 112.75 -18.00 -97.67
N GLY A 569 113.36 -18.54 -96.61
CA GLY A 569 114.75 -18.27 -96.25
C GLY A 569 115.06 -17.05 -95.36
N PRO A 570 116.24 -17.03 -94.70
CA PRO A 570 116.35 -16.81 -93.25
C PRO A 570 117.34 -15.69 -92.82
N SER A 571 117.14 -15.10 -91.63
CA SER A 571 118.17 -14.37 -90.80
C SER A 571 117.47 -13.78 -89.56
N SER A 572 117.70 -14.17 -88.30
CA SER A 572 118.89 -14.06 -87.41
C SER A 572 119.20 -12.67 -86.81
N TRP A 573 118.33 -12.12 -85.95
CA TRP A 573 118.63 -11.06 -84.95
C TRP A 573 117.78 -11.39 -83.69
N SER A 574 118.31 -11.96 -82.61
CA SER A 574 119.03 -11.33 -81.47
C SER A 574 118.20 -10.32 -80.65
N ALA A 575 117.72 -10.81 -79.50
CA ALA A 575 117.85 -10.26 -78.14
C ALA A 575 117.40 -8.82 -77.78
N GLU A 576 117.13 -8.67 -76.48
CA GLU A 576 117.12 -7.43 -75.69
C GLU A 576 115.84 -6.56 -75.72
N ALA A 577 115.02 -6.64 -74.68
CA ALA A 577 115.00 -5.60 -73.64
C ALA A 577 113.74 -5.71 -72.76
N SER A 578 113.99 -6.11 -71.51
CA SER A 578 113.17 -5.68 -70.38
C SER A 578 113.26 -4.16 -70.17
N ARG A 579 112.21 -3.63 -69.52
CA ARG A 579 112.17 -2.42 -68.68
C ARG A 579 111.87 -1.08 -69.36
N ARG A 580 110.88 -0.45 -68.68
CA ARG A 580 110.74 0.99 -68.38
C ARG A 580 110.27 1.82 -69.57
N ARG A 581 109.39 2.80 -69.41
CA ARG A 581 108.58 3.35 -68.31
C ARG A 581 108.07 4.64 -68.95
N ARG A 582 106.78 4.96 -68.73
CA ARG A 582 106.29 6.35 -68.58
C ARG A 582 106.37 7.20 -69.88
N ARG A 583 105.50 8.17 -70.15
CA ARG A 583 104.89 9.16 -69.26
C ARG A 583 103.88 9.97 -70.09
N ASN A 584 102.79 10.36 -69.42
CA ASN A 584 102.17 11.70 -69.43
C ASN A 584 101.54 12.23 -70.74
N SER A 585 100.44 13.00 -70.72
CA SER A 585 99.88 13.82 -69.63
C SER A 585 98.50 14.40 -69.96
N GLN A 586 97.74 14.66 -68.87
CA GLN A 586 96.89 15.83 -68.53
C GLN A 586 95.61 16.12 -69.35
N THR A 587 94.47 16.47 -68.76
CA THR A 587 94.13 17.29 -67.56
C THR A 587 92.85 16.75 -66.84
N GLY A 588 92.60 16.83 -65.52
CA GLY A 588 93.20 17.62 -64.44
C GLY A 588 92.67 17.24 -63.03
N SER A 589 93.21 17.93 -62.03
CA SER A 589 92.95 17.94 -60.57
C SER A 589 92.47 19.36 -60.19
N PRO A 590 91.97 19.71 -58.96
CA PRO A 590 92.56 19.29 -57.67
C PRO A 590 91.62 19.18 -56.42
N THR A 591 92.25 18.78 -55.29
CA THR A 591 92.11 19.31 -53.90
C THR A 591 91.38 18.49 -52.81
N GLN A 592 92.20 18.05 -51.84
CA GLN A 592 92.05 18.07 -50.36
C GLN A 592 91.21 17.05 -49.54
N ARG A 593 91.96 16.40 -48.62
CA ARG A 593 91.76 16.23 -47.16
C ARG A 593 90.90 15.07 -46.61
N GLU A 594 91.61 14.11 -45.98
CA GLU A 594 91.30 13.40 -44.72
C GLU A 594 90.86 14.39 -43.59
N PRO A 595 90.29 14.01 -42.40
CA PRO A 595 90.70 12.84 -41.59
C PRO A 595 89.72 12.27 -40.49
N THR A 596 90.19 11.21 -39.82
CA THR A 596 90.15 10.80 -38.37
C THR A 596 89.03 11.19 -37.36
N HIS A 597 88.71 10.20 -36.51
CA HIS A 597 88.55 10.17 -35.02
C HIS A 597 87.52 11.01 -34.21
N ASN A 598 86.98 10.32 -33.18
CA ASN A 598 86.60 10.75 -31.81
C ASN A 598 85.14 11.16 -31.48
N SER A 599 84.65 10.65 -30.33
CA SER A 599 83.68 11.27 -29.38
C SER A 599 84.22 12.63 -28.85
N PRO A 600 83.64 13.42 -27.90
CA PRO A 600 82.51 13.23 -26.95
C PRO A 600 81.67 14.52 -26.63
N VAL A 601 80.78 14.43 -25.61
CA VAL A 601 80.40 15.41 -24.53
C VAL A 601 80.36 16.95 -24.76
N GLY A 602 79.18 17.55 -24.42
CA GLY A 602 78.96 18.83 -23.68
C GLY A 602 79.19 20.17 -24.42
N ASP A 603 78.56 21.32 -24.13
CA ASP A 603 77.55 21.74 -23.16
C ASP A 603 77.14 23.21 -23.48
N SER A 604 75.94 23.66 -23.03
CA SER A 604 75.45 25.06 -22.88
C SER A 604 75.19 25.93 -24.15
N SER A 605 74.18 26.80 -24.29
CA SER A 605 73.16 27.33 -23.37
C SER A 605 72.07 28.18 -24.10
N VAL A 606 71.01 28.55 -23.34
CA VAL A 606 69.98 29.60 -23.55
C VAL A 606 68.74 29.16 -24.35
N GLU A 607 67.50 29.08 -23.82
CA GLU A 607 66.82 29.83 -22.75
C GLU A 607 65.72 28.95 -22.07
N GLU A 608 65.61 29.01 -20.75
CA GLU A 608 64.50 28.49 -19.90
C GLU A 608 63.45 29.63 -19.70
N PRO A 609 62.22 29.46 -19.11
CA PRO A 609 61.98 28.66 -17.90
C PRO A 609 60.62 27.96 -17.71
N ARG A 610 60.63 27.11 -16.68
CA ARG A 610 59.51 26.62 -15.86
C ARG A 610 58.72 27.75 -15.19
N ASP A 611 57.43 27.51 -14.93
CA ASP A 611 56.82 27.56 -13.58
C ASP A 611 55.33 27.14 -13.66
N SER A 612 54.87 26.12 -12.91
CA SER A 612 54.29 26.19 -11.56
C SER A 612 53.17 27.24 -11.40
N SER A 613 51.91 26.83 -11.17
CA SER A 613 51.06 27.14 -9.99
C SER A 613 49.62 26.71 -10.31
N ARG A 614 48.95 25.78 -9.61
CA ARG A 614 48.33 25.84 -8.26
C ARG A 614 47.53 27.11 -7.96
N ALA A 615 46.25 26.91 -7.65
CA ALA A 615 45.30 27.82 -6.97
C ALA A 615 44.78 28.97 -7.87
N LYS A 616 43.55 29.50 -7.75
CA LYS A 616 42.61 29.58 -6.63
C LYS A 616 41.29 30.16 -7.18
N ARG A 617 40.16 29.65 -6.67
CA ARG A 617 38.94 30.39 -6.26
C ARG A 617 38.40 31.54 -7.15
N ARG A 618 37.15 31.38 -7.60
CA ARG A 618 35.92 32.18 -7.27
C ARG A 618 34.93 31.96 -8.42
N ARG A 619 33.75 31.35 -8.23
CA ARG A 619 32.54 31.83 -7.53
C ARG A 619 31.98 33.10 -8.17
N VAL A 620 30.73 32.97 -8.65
CA VAL A 620 29.60 33.94 -8.62
C VAL A 620 29.08 34.44 -9.99
N GLN A 621 27.78 34.11 -10.19
CA GLN A 621 26.66 34.82 -10.86
C GLN A 621 26.69 35.08 -12.38
N GLU A 622 25.62 34.61 -13.06
CA GLU A 622 24.54 35.40 -13.69
C GLU A 622 24.95 35.88 -15.08
N SER A 623 24.13 35.85 -16.12
CA SER A 623 22.69 35.64 -16.29
C SER A 623 22.46 35.54 -17.81
N LEU A 624 21.18 35.36 -18.18
CA LEU A 624 20.57 35.62 -19.49
C LEU A 624 20.32 34.40 -20.39
N SER A 625 19.13 33.83 -20.18
CA SER A 625 18.21 33.41 -21.24
C SER A 625 17.95 34.55 -22.25
N PRO A 626 17.48 34.27 -23.48
CA PRO A 626 16.03 34.08 -23.69
C PRO A 626 15.68 32.94 -24.70
N GLU A 627 14.57 32.23 -24.45
CA GLU A 627 13.37 32.10 -25.32
C GLU A 627 13.59 31.39 -26.68
N LEU A 628 12.77 30.49 -27.23
CA LEU A 628 11.34 30.17 -27.14
C LEU A 628 11.18 28.82 -27.91
N GLY A 629 10.31 27.91 -27.46
CA GLY A 629 10.03 26.69 -28.24
C GLY A 629 9.14 25.67 -27.54
N ASN A 630 7.82 25.94 -27.55
CA ASN A 630 6.76 25.11 -26.99
C ASN A 630 6.56 23.78 -27.75
N SER A 631 6.46 22.65 -27.03
CA SER A 631 5.34 21.68 -27.10
C SER A 631 5.57 20.45 -26.19
N PRO A 632 4.52 19.87 -25.57
CA PRO A 632 4.62 18.85 -24.50
C PRO A 632 4.47 17.41 -25.01
N PRO A 633 5.04 16.40 -24.31
CA PRO A 633 4.25 15.18 -24.00
C PRO A 633 4.69 14.49 -22.67
N PRO A 634 4.14 13.30 -22.31
CA PRO A 634 2.92 13.08 -21.54
C PRO A 634 3.20 12.57 -20.10
N HIS A 635 2.18 12.63 -19.24
CA HIS A 635 2.21 12.11 -17.89
C HIS A 635 2.49 10.60 -17.85
N ARG A 636 3.65 10.23 -17.32
CA ARG A 636 3.98 8.87 -16.87
C ARG A 636 3.38 8.67 -15.47
N ALA A 637 2.22 8.04 -15.38
CA ALA A 637 1.71 7.49 -14.13
C ALA A 637 2.60 6.31 -13.73
N THR A 638 3.58 6.58 -12.87
CA THR A 638 4.42 5.56 -12.25
C THR A 638 3.75 5.19 -10.92
N THR A 639 2.91 4.16 -10.93
CA THR A 639 2.35 3.56 -9.72
C THR A 639 3.43 2.69 -9.06
N LEU A 640 4.38 3.33 -8.40
CA LEU A 640 5.25 2.66 -7.43
C LEU A 640 4.50 2.62 -6.09
N GLY A 641 4.08 1.42 -5.69
CA GLY A 641 3.56 1.12 -4.37
C GLY A 641 4.64 1.35 -3.31
N ILE A 642 4.75 2.60 -2.86
CA ILE A 642 5.56 2.97 -1.69
C ILE A 642 4.72 2.65 -0.46
N HIS A 643 5.13 1.61 0.29
CA HIS A 643 4.74 1.45 1.68
C HIS A 643 5.16 2.70 2.47
N LEU A 644 4.23 3.62 2.65
CA LEU A 644 4.37 4.82 3.47
C LEU A 644 4.47 4.41 4.94
N ARG A 645 5.68 4.04 5.39
CA ARG A 645 6.08 4.20 6.79
C ARG A 645 6.38 5.69 7.00
N VAL A 646 5.33 6.52 7.01
CA VAL A 646 5.43 7.91 7.44
C VAL A 646 5.64 7.91 8.95
N GLN A 647 6.90 7.97 9.38
CA GLN A 647 7.18 8.74 10.59
C GLN A 647 6.92 10.21 10.21
N PRO A 648 5.95 10.90 10.83
CA PRO A 648 5.73 12.29 10.52
C PRO A 648 6.96 13.10 10.94
N PRO A 649 7.45 14.04 10.12
CA PRO A 649 8.42 15.03 10.58
C PRO A 649 7.78 15.79 11.75
N ASN A 650 8.51 15.91 12.88
CA ASN A 650 8.14 16.62 14.12
C ASN A 650 6.74 17.27 14.08
N SER A 651 5.69 16.49 14.38
CA SER A 651 4.28 16.91 14.32
C SER A 651 3.96 18.12 15.21
N GLN A 652 4.87 18.51 16.10
CA GLN A 652 4.75 19.68 16.96
C GLN A 652 4.80 21.02 16.19
N GLN A 653 5.38 21.10 14.98
CA GLN A 653 5.57 22.39 14.27
C GLN A 653 4.49 22.76 13.24
N LEU A 654 3.52 21.88 12.95
CA LEU A 654 2.48 22.19 11.96
C LEU A 654 1.47 23.22 12.49
N LYS A 655 1.17 24.27 11.70
CA LYS A 655 0.11 25.24 12.01
C LYS A 655 -1.24 24.52 12.22
N PRO A 656 -2.13 25.01 13.10
CA PRO A 656 -3.43 24.38 13.37
C PRO A 656 -4.25 24.01 12.14
N ARG A 657 -4.23 24.85 11.09
CA ARG A 657 -4.91 24.58 9.81
C ARG A 657 -4.30 23.40 9.05
N ALA A 658 -2.98 23.23 9.09
CA ALA A 658 -2.30 22.11 8.42
C ALA A 658 -2.62 20.79 9.14
N LYS A 659 -2.59 20.78 10.48
CA LYS A 659 -3.04 19.63 11.29
C LYS A 659 -4.50 19.26 11.00
N ALA A 660 -5.37 20.27 10.87
CA ALA A 660 -6.78 20.05 10.50
C ALA A 660 -6.96 19.41 9.13
N ARG A 661 -6.22 19.86 8.10
CA ARG A 661 -6.26 19.23 6.77
C ARG A 661 -5.76 17.79 6.80
N GLN A 662 -4.67 17.53 7.52
CA GLN A 662 -4.14 16.18 7.69
C GLN A 662 -5.11 15.26 8.44
N LEU A 663 -5.77 15.77 9.47
CA LEU A 663 -6.79 15.01 10.18
C LEU A 663 -8.00 14.74 9.26
N ARG A 664 -8.44 15.75 8.51
CA ARG A 664 -9.56 15.65 7.57
C ARG A 664 -9.31 14.63 6.46
N SER A 665 -8.09 14.52 5.94
CA SER A 665 -7.73 13.54 4.92
C SER A 665 -7.80 12.08 5.39
N MET A 666 -7.86 11.84 6.71
CA MET A 666 -8.07 10.50 7.28
C MET A 666 -9.55 10.10 7.33
N PHE A 667 -10.47 11.00 6.97
CA PHE A 667 -11.90 10.73 6.93
C PHE A 667 -12.41 10.57 5.50
N TYR A 668 -13.17 9.52 5.26
CA TYR A 668 -14.11 9.46 4.15
C TYR A 668 -15.40 10.20 4.55
N VAL A 669 -15.79 11.22 3.81
CA VAL A 669 -17.05 11.95 4.04
C VAL A 669 -18.13 11.33 3.16
N ALA A 670 -19.08 10.65 3.81
CA ALA A 670 -20.05 9.81 3.12
C ALA A 670 -21.32 10.56 2.69
N TRP A 671 -21.16 11.81 2.24
CA TRP A 671 -22.16 12.65 1.58
C TRP A 671 -21.45 13.64 0.65
N ASP A 672 -22.20 14.26 -0.27
CA ASP A 672 -21.64 15.24 -1.21
C ASP A 672 -21.47 16.59 -0.50
N ALA A 673 -20.44 16.71 0.34
CA ALA A 673 -20.21 17.89 1.17
C ALA A 673 -19.97 19.15 0.31
N THR A 674 -20.71 20.21 0.60
CA THR A 674 -20.49 21.51 -0.07
C THR A 674 -19.16 22.12 0.37
N PRO A 675 -18.57 23.05 -0.41
CA PRO A 675 -17.35 23.75 0.00
C PRO A 675 -17.47 24.46 1.36
N GLU A 676 -18.67 24.95 1.69
CA GLU A 676 -18.98 25.59 2.97
C GLU A 676 -18.99 24.59 4.12
N GLU A 677 -19.59 23.43 3.90
CA GLU A 677 -19.59 22.32 4.86
C GLU A 677 -18.17 21.82 5.14
N GLU A 678 -17.37 21.66 4.09
CA GLU A 678 -15.96 21.26 4.19
C GLU A 678 -15.15 22.31 4.97
N ALA A 679 -15.40 23.60 4.73
CA ALA A 679 -14.79 24.68 5.49
C ALA A 679 -15.22 24.66 6.98
N SER A 680 -16.49 24.33 7.27
CA SER A 680 -17.02 24.18 8.64
C SER A 680 -16.37 23.01 9.39
N ILE A 681 -16.17 21.86 8.71
CA ILE A 681 -15.44 20.70 9.25
C ILE A 681 -13.99 21.08 9.55
N LEU A 682 -13.28 21.68 8.59
CA LEU A 682 -11.89 22.10 8.76
C LEU A 682 -11.73 23.14 9.88
N SER A 683 -12.67 24.08 10.00
CA SER A 683 -12.69 25.07 11.08
C SER A 683 -12.87 24.42 12.45
N SER A 684 -13.80 23.46 12.54
CA SER A 684 -14.08 22.69 13.76
C SER A 684 -12.88 21.87 14.22
N MET A 685 -12.17 21.22 13.29
CA MET A 685 -10.92 20.49 13.54
C MET A 685 -9.76 21.42 13.89
N ALA A 686 -9.60 22.55 13.19
CA ALA A 686 -8.55 23.53 13.47
C ALA A 686 -8.65 24.12 14.88
N GLN A 687 -9.88 24.29 15.39
CA GLN A 687 -10.11 24.74 16.76
C GLN A 687 -9.65 23.71 17.82
N LEU A 688 -9.66 22.40 17.53
CA LEU A 688 -9.06 21.39 18.44
C LEU A 688 -7.56 21.67 18.64
N PHE A 689 -6.86 21.97 17.53
CA PHE A 689 -5.42 22.25 17.54
C PHE A 689 -5.09 23.64 18.10
N LYS A 690 -5.98 24.63 17.96
CA LYS A 690 -5.83 25.94 18.63
C LYS A 690 -5.85 25.82 20.14
N ASN A 691 -6.59 24.85 20.69
CA ASN A 691 -6.67 24.59 22.12
C ASN A 691 -5.49 23.75 22.65
N GLY A 692 -4.41 23.60 21.87
CA GLY A 692 -3.20 22.88 22.29
C GLY A 692 -3.27 21.36 22.16
N GLN A 693 -4.34 20.80 21.61
CA GLN A 693 -4.42 19.35 21.37
C GLN A 693 -3.43 18.95 20.28
N ASP A 694 -2.63 17.91 20.50
CA ASP A 694 -1.76 17.37 19.45
C ASP A 694 -2.53 16.48 18.45
N LEU A 695 -2.02 16.33 17.23
CA LEU A 695 -2.59 15.46 16.19
C LEU A 695 -2.69 14.00 16.65
N ALA A 696 -1.66 13.47 17.31
CA ALA A 696 -1.70 12.09 17.82
C ALA A 696 -2.82 11.90 18.84
N MET A 697 -3.00 12.89 19.73
CA MET A 697 -4.06 12.86 20.74
C MET A 697 -5.45 13.09 20.12
N ALA A 698 -5.58 13.88 19.05
CA ALA A 698 -6.82 14.00 18.29
C ALA A 698 -7.21 12.66 17.63
N ILE A 699 -6.25 11.99 16.97
CA ILE A 699 -6.45 10.66 16.37
C ILE A 699 -6.91 9.66 17.45
N GLN A 700 -6.22 9.61 18.59
CA GLN A 700 -6.58 8.71 19.69
C GLN A 700 -7.97 9.00 20.27
N ASN A 701 -8.35 10.28 20.39
CA ASN A 701 -9.68 10.66 20.89
C ASN A 701 -10.79 10.29 19.89
N ILE A 702 -10.52 10.38 18.59
CA ILE A 702 -11.46 9.94 17.54
C ILE A 702 -11.58 8.42 17.54
N ASP A 703 -10.47 7.69 17.64
CA ASP A 703 -10.50 6.23 17.78
C ASP A 703 -11.38 5.81 18.97
N LYS A 704 -11.13 6.38 20.15
CA LYS A 704 -11.94 6.13 21.35
C LYS A 704 -13.41 6.47 21.14
N TYR A 705 -13.70 7.57 20.44
CA TYR A 705 -15.05 7.94 20.10
C TYR A 705 -15.73 6.91 19.19
N CYS A 706 -15.05 6.41 18.16
CA CYS A 706 -15.59 5.42 17.22
C CYS A 706 -15.82 4.02 17.82
N ILE A 707 -15.27 3.76 19.01
CA ILE A 707 -15.44 2.48 19.74
C ILE A 707 -16.66 2.53 20.65
N ASP A 708 -17.07 3.74 21.06
CA ASP A 708 -18.08 4.02 22.08
C ASP A 708 -17.80 3.35 23.44
N ASP A 709 -18.64 3.60 24.45
CA ASP A 709 -18.54 2.91 25.75
C ASP A 709 -18.70 1.39 25.53
N LEU A 710 -17.58 0.67 25.63
CA LEU A 710 -17.39 -0.80 25.53
C LEU A 710 -18.36 -1.63 26.41
N SER A 711 -19.19 -0.97 27.22
CA SER A 711 -20.13 -1.55 28.18
C SER A 711 -21.58 -1.67 27.71
N GLY A 712 -21.97 -1.08 26.58
CA GLY A 712 -23.35 -1.12 26.09
C GLY A 712 -23.72 -2.41 25.36
N LEU A 713 -24.72 -3.14 25.85
CA LEU A 713 -25.36 -4.29 25.15
C LEU A 713 -26.11 -3.87 23.87
N THR A 714 -26.31 -2.58 23.66
CA THR A 714 -26.95 -2.00 22.49
C THR A 714 -26.00 -1.00 21.85
N PHE A 715 -25.56 -1.28 20.62
CA PHE A 715 -25.02 -0.22 19.77
C PHE A 715 -26.14 0.78 19.57
N SER A 716 -26.06 1.93 20.23
CA SER A 716 -26.86 3.09 19.84
C SER A 716 -26.26 3.64 18.54
N ASP A 717 -26.32 2.84 17.49
CA ASP A 717 -25.80 3.18 16.18
C ASP A 717 -26.76 4.20 15.56
N PRO A 718 -26.33 5.45 15.29
CA PRO A 718 -25.00 6.03 15.39
C PRO A 718 -24.63 6.76 16.71
N PRO A 719 -23.33 6.81 17.06
CA PRO A 719 -22.79 7.44 18.29
C PRO A 719 -23.00 8.95 18.34
N ARG A 720 -23.00 9.56 19.54
CA ARG A 720 -23.21 11.00 19.81
C ARG A 720 -22.41 11.94 18.88
N CYS A 721 -22.74 13.24 18.80
CA CYS A 721 -22.00 14.18 17.94
C CYS A 721 -20.48 14.15 18.17
N LEU A 722 -19.70 13.93 17.10
CA LEU A 722 -18.24 13.81 17.12
C LEU A 722 -17.58 15.06 17.69
N PHE A 723 -17.91 16.24 17.15
CA PHE A 723 -17.27 17.49 17.58
C PHE A 723 -17.64 17.88 19.01
N ALA A 724 -18.88 17.65 19.42
CA ALA A 724 -19.31 17.84 20.81
C ALA A 724 -18.48 16.95 21.75
N ARG A 725 -18.31 15.66 21.41
CA ARG A 725 -17.50 14.73 22.20
C ARG A 725 -16.04 15.14 22.26
N LEU A 726 -15.43 15.49 21.13
CA LEU A 726 -14.01 15.91 21.08
C LEU A 726 -13.76 17.18 21.89
N ARG A 727 -14.77 18.04 22.07
CA ARG A 727 -14.71 19.24 22.91
C ARG A 727 -15.22 19.05 24.34
N LYS A 728 -15.61 17.84 24.71
CA LYS A 728 -16.21 17.52 26.01
C LYS A 728 -17.47 18.35 26.31
N VAL A 729 -18.22 18.71 25.27
CA VAL A 729 -19.54 19.35 25.38
C VAL A 729 -20.61 18.26 25.37
N LYS A 730 -21.73 18.49 26.06
CA LYS A 730 -22.89 17.58 26.01
C LYS A 730 -23.41 17.49 24.58
N ALA A 731 -23.68 16.26 24.14
CA ALA A 731 -23.97 15.93 22.75
C ALA A 731 -25.33 15.24 22.60
N GLY A 732 -26.21 15.34 23.60
CA GLY A 732 -27.46 14.59 23.66
C GLY A 732 -27.29 13.06 23.86
N PRO A 733 -28.40 12.31 23.82
CA PRO A 733 -28.43 10.87 24.09
C PRO A 733 -27.78 9.97 23.02
N GLY A 734 -27.43 10.50 21.83
CA GLY A 734 -26.91 9.69 20.73
C GLY A 734 -28.01 8.84 20.05
N GLY A 735 -27.61 7.93 19.17
CA GLY A 735 -28.53 7.03 18.46
C GLY A 735 -29.09 7.58 17.14
N PRO A 736 -29.93 6.78 16.46
CA PRO A 736 -30.41 7.06 15.09
C PRO A 736 -31.47 8.15 15.04
N ALA A 737 -32.15 8.39 16.16
CA ALA A 737 -33.10 9.47 16.33
C ALA A 737 -32.44 10.83 16.63
N MET A 738 -31.14 10.87 16.99
CA MET A 738 -30.49 12.12 17.36
C MET A 738 -30.33 13.04 16.14
N ILE A 739 -30.91 14.23 16.25
CA ILE A 739 -30.84 15.32 15.25
C ILE A 739 -29.85 16.41 15.68
N ARG A 740 -29.65 17.43 14.82
CA ARG A 740 -28.79 18.58 15.13
C ARG A 740 -29.27 19.37 16.34
N GLU A 741 -30.59 19.53 16.49
CA GLU A 741 -31.21 20.30 17.57
C GLU A 741 -30.98 19.68 18.96
N ASP A 742 -30.81 18.35 19.05
CA ASP A 742 -30.53 17.65 20.31
C ASP A 742 -29.10 17.84 20.83
N CYS A 743 -28.23 18.51 20.06
CA CYS A 743 -26.82 18.65 20.35
C CYS A 743 -26.51 20.06 20.83
N ASP A 744 -26.27 20.25 22.13
CA ASP A 744 -25.92 21.57 22.72
C ASP A 744 -24.74 22.28 22.03
N TYR A 745 -23.86 21.54 21.35
CA TYR A 745 -22.74 22.10 20.62
C TYR A 745 -23.09 22.64 19.22
N CYS A 746 -24.10 22.05 18.58
CA CYS A 746 -24.49 22.34 17.20
C CYS A 746 -25.80 23.13 17.11
N ALA A 747 -26.72 22.93 18.06
CA ALA A 747 -28.00 23.61 18.14
C ALA A 747 -27.81 25.13 18.16
N GLY A 748 -28.58 25.86 17.35
CA GLY A 748 -28.54 27.32 17.27
C GLY A 748 -27.24 27.92 16.68
N THR A 749 -26.36 27.11 16.08
CA THR A 749 -25.12 27.59 15.42
C THR A 749 -25.00 27.02 14.02
N ASP A 750 -24.30 27.68 13.09
CA ASP A 750 -24.02 27.16 11.73
C ASP A 750 -23.01 25.99 11.68
N ARG A 751 -22.89 25.25 12.78
CA ARG A 751 -21.98 24.11 12.89
C ARG A 751 -22.67 22.84 12.45
N LEU A 752 -21.96 22.05 11.66
CA LEU A 752 -22.42 20.72 11.28
C LEU A 752 -22.43 19.76 12.47
N CYS A 753 -23.55 19.06 12.61
CA CYS A 753 -23.66 17.93 13.53
C CYS A 753 -23.29 16.65 12.77
N VAL A 754 -22.16 16.05 13.13
CA VAL A 754 -21.62 14.87 12.44
C VAL A 754 -21.32 13.75 13.43
N TRP A 755 -21.32 12.53 12.93
CA TRP A 755 -20.84 11.35 13.64
C TRP A 755 -19.82 10.60 12.78
N ALA A 756 -19.02 9.74 13.40
CA ALA A 756 -18.02 8.96 12.69
C ALA A 756 -17.88 7.55 13.26
N ARG A 757 -17.43 6.63 12.40
CA ARG A 757 -17.08 5.25 12.75
C ARG A 757 -15.80 4.84 12.03
N TYR A 758 -15.19 3.73 12.42
CA TYR A 758 -14.10 3.15 11.63
C TYR A 758 -14.57 2.81 10.22
N ALA A 759 -13.70 3.04 9.24
CA ALA A 759 -13.91 2.55 7.89
C ALA A 759 -13.92 1.00 7.88
N PRO A 760 -14.78 0.36 7.07
CA PRO A 760 -14.76 -1.09 6.91
C PRO A 760 -13.36 -1.61 6.59
N GLY A 761 -12.92 -2.66 7.29
CA GLY A 761 -11.57 -3.23 7.13
C GLY A 761 -10.47 -2.57 7.96
N VAL A 762 -10.69 -1.40 8.57
CA VAL A 762 -9.69 -0.79 9.48
C VAL A 762 -9.62 -1.57 10.80
N GLY A 763 -8.40 -1.93 11.20
CA GLY A 763 -8.14 -2.56 12.49
C GLY A 763 -8.48 -1.59 13.63
N THR A 764 -9.47 -1.94 14.45
CA THR A 764 -9.96 -1.09 15.56
C THR A 764 -8.95 -0.90 16.69
N GLY A 765 -7.87 -1.69 16.73
CA GLY A 765 -6.95 -1.76 17.87
C GLY A 765 -7.42 -2.69 19.00
N TYR A 766 -8.69 -3.11 19.00
CA TYR A 766 -9.26 -3.99 20.02
C TYR A 766 -9.49 -5.42 19.51
N GLY A 767 -9.16 -5.70 18.23
CA GLY A 767 -9.38 -6.98 17.57
C GLY A 767 -10.83 -7.20 17.11
N SER A 768 -11.08 -8.35 16.49
CA SER A 768 -12.43 -8.75 16.05
C SER A 768 -13.39 -8.83 17.24
N LYS A 769 -14.61 -8.31 17.07
CA LYS A 769 -15.69 -8.44 18.05
C LYS A 769 -16.08 -9.91 18.17
N VAL A 770 -16.32 -10.39 19.40
CA VAL A 770 -16.87 -11.73 19.65
C VAL A 770 -18.30 -11.52 20.16
N ASN A 771 -19.31 -12.02 19.45
CA ASN A 771 -20.73 -11.83 19.79
C ASN A 771 -21.15 -10.35 19.91
N GLY A 772 -20.68 -9.50 19.00
CA GLY A 772 -21.01 -8.07 18.96
C GLY A 772 -20.34 -7.24 20.07
N THR A 773 -19.76 -7.84 21.09
CA THR A 773 -19.09 -7.15 22.19
C THR A 773 -17.58 -7.33 22.10
N ILE A 774 -16.84 -6.30 22.51
CA ILE A 774 -15.41 -6.44 22.76
C ILE A 774 -15.32 -6.91 24.22
N PRO A 775 -14.83 -8.13 24.50
CA PRO A 775 -14.82 -8.67 25.85
C PRO A 775 -14.04 -7.74 26.79
N LYS A 776 -14.67 -7.32 27.89
CA LYS A 776 -14.12 -6.38 28.89
C LYS A 776 -12.80 -6.84 29.51
N ASN A 777 -12.45 -8.13 29.38
CA ASN A 777 -11.43 -8.78 30.21
C ASN A 777 -10.09 -9.13 29.50
N GLY A 778 -9.65 -8.47 28.42
CA GLY A 778 -8.28 -8.83 27.98
C GLY A 778 -7.60 -8.25 26.75
N ARG A 779 -8.19 -7.36 25.96
CA ARG A 779 -7.45 -6.74 24.85
C ARG A 779 -7.05 -5.33 25.22
N ARG A 780 -5.79 -5.16 25.65
CA ARG A 780 -5.16 -3.83 25.69
C ARG A 780 -5.32 -3.24 24.29
N TYR A 781 -5.84 -2.01 24.21
CA TYR A 781 -5.85 -1.22 22.98
C TYR A 781 -4.47 -1.32 22.36
N ASN A 782 -4.38 -2.00 21.21
CA ASN A 782 -3.17 -2.03 20.42
C ASN A 782 -3.26 -0.87 19.43
N PRO A 783 -2.61 0.28 19.73
CA PRO A 783 -2.64 1.41 18.80
C PRO A 783 -2.09 1.00 17.43
N ASP A 784 -1.22 0.00 17.35
CA ASP A 784 -0.52 -0.45 16.14
C ASP A 784 -1.24 -1.54 15.36
N ALA A 785 -2.51 -1.85 15.66
CA ALA A 785 -3.28 -2.78 14.85
C ALA A 785 -3.38 -2.32 13.38
N GLN A 786 -3.06 -3.23 12.46
CA GLN A 786 -3.14 -3.01 11.02
C GLN A 786 -4.32 -3.76 10.39
N PRO A 787 -4.89 -3.26 9.28
CA PRO A 787 -4.52 -2.01 8.61
C PRO A 787 -5.07 -0.77 9.33
N ARG A 788 -4.24 0.28 9.48
CA ARG A 788 -4.63 1.55 10.13
C ARG A 788 -5.46 2.47 9.22
N THR A 789 -5.34 2.26 7.92
CA THR A 789 -6.10 2.93 6.87
C THR A 789 -6.46 1.90 5.82
N VAL A 790 -7.59 2.10 5.15
CA VAL A 790 -8.04 1.32 4.01
C VAL A 790 -8.24 2.25 2.83
N ASP A 791 -8.14 1.72 1.61
CA ASP A 791 -8.51 2.48 0.42
C ASP A 791 -10.03 2.42 0.23
N LEU A 792 -10.69 3.58 0.30
CA LEU A 792 -12.11 3.73 -0.05
C LEU A 792 -12.25 4.83 -1.09
N GLY A 793 -12.55 4.43 -2.33
CA GLY A 793 -12.74 5.36 -3.44
C GLY A 793 -11.45 6.06 -3.89
N GLY A 794 -10.28 5.40 -3.79
CA GLY A 794 -8.97 5.96 -4.13
C GLY A 794 -8.35 6.83 -3.03
N HIS A 795 -8.93 6.80 -1.82
CA HIS A 795 -8.49 7.56 -0.67
C HIS A 795 -8.11 6.64 0.50
N GLN A 796 -6.90 6.83 1.03
CA GLN A 796 -6.46 6.17 2.26
C GLN A 796 -7.16 6.80 3.47
N VAL A 797 -8.17 6.12 3.99
CA VAL A 797 -9.03 6.62 5.06
C VAL A 797 -9.02 5.68 6.26
N ARG A 798 -9.23 6.25 7.45
CA ARG A 798 -9.33 5.53 8.72
C ARG A 798 -10.75 5.50 9.26
N TRP A 799 -11.49 6.59 9.06
CA TRP A 799 -12.85 6.74 9.57
C TRP A 799 -13.80 7.15 8.45
N VAL A 800 -15.06 6.77 8.60
CA VAL A 800 -16.17 7.27 7.78
C VAL A 800 -16.96 8.26 8.61
N MET A 801 -17.09 9.48 8.12
CA MET A 801 -17.86 10.56 8.73
C MET A 801 -19.21 10.69 8.02
N LYS A 802 -20.26 11.01 8.77
CA LYS A 802 -21.61 11.25 8.27
C LYS A 802 -22.27 12.44 8.94
N LYS A 803 -23.09 13.16 8.18
CA LYS A 803 -23.96 14.23 8.68
C LYS A 803 -25.14 13.62 9.45
N ARG A 804 -25.58 14.29 10.51
CA ARG A 804 -26.85 13.99 11.20
C ARG A 804 -27.99 14.74 10.53
N LYS A 805 -29.21 14.21 10.65
CA LYS A 805 -30.42 14.93 10.25
C LYS A 805 -30.48 16.30 10.92
N GLU A 806 -30.94 17.30 10.19
CA GLU A 806 -31.13 18.63 10.78
C GLU A 806 -32.42 18.64 11.60
N HIS A 807 -33.49 18.05 11.04
CA HIS A 807 -34.81 17.92 11.65
C HIS A 807 -35.28 16.45 11.72
N PRO A 808 -36.26 16.11 12.59
CA PRO A 808 -36.78 14.75 12.71
C PRO A 808 -37.33 14.18 11.40
N ASP A 809 -37.98 15.06 10.63
CA ASP A 809 -38.69 14.75 9.38
C ASP A 809 -37.76 14.64 8.16
N ASP A 810 -36.49 15.06 8.30
CA ASP A 810 -35.53 14.91 7.21
C ASP A 810 -35.38 13.44 6.85
N PRO A 811 -35.37 13.07 5.55
CA PRO A 811 -35.12 11.71 5.15
C PRO A 811 -33.78 11.25 5.71
N ALA A 812 -33.73 10.01 6.21
CA ALA A 812 -32.46 9.44 6.65
C ALA A 812 -31.53 9.39 5.44
N ASP A 813 -30.41 10.12 5.53
CA ASP A 813 -29.41 10.16 4.47
C ASP A 813 -28.98 8.71 4.19
N PRO A 814 -29.28 8.16 3.00
CA PRO A 814 -29.12 6.75 2.75
C PRO A 814 -27.69 6.34 3.07
N LEU A 815 -27.52 5.14 3.64
CA LEU A 815 -26.20 4.54 3.71
C LEU A 815 -25.70 4.37 2.26
N ARG A 816 -24.96 5.36 1.74
CA ARG A 816 -24.03 5.13 0.64
C ARG A 816 -23.01 4.13 1.16
N VAL A 817 -23.34 2.85 1.00
CA VAL A 817 -22.44 1.73 1.27
C VAL A 817 -21.39 1.80 0.17
N VAL A 818 -20.32 2.52 0.45
CA VAL A 818 -19.14 2.55 -0.41
C VAL A 818 -18.39 1.26 -0.13
N GLY A 819 -18.55 0.30 -1.03
CA GLY A 819 -17.86 -0.99 -1.01
C GLY A 819 -18.23 -1.85 0.19
N SER A 820 -19.19 -2.76 0.02
CA SER A 820 -19.16 -4.00 0.79
C SER A 820 -17.94 -4.80 0.35
N VAL A 821 -16.75 -4.44 0.84
CA VAL A 821 -15.61 -5.36 0.86
C VAL A 821 -15.98 -6.40 1.89
N THR A 822 -16.49 -7.53 1.42
CA THR A 822 -16.50 -8.79 2.16
C THR A 822 -15.05 -9.07 2.54
N VAL A 823 -14.74 -8.94 3.84
CA VAL A 823 -13.49 -9.38 4.45
C VAL A 823 -13.49 -10.90 4.54
#